data_AF-A0A8J6PJR1-F1
#
_entry.id   AF-A0A8J6PJR1-F1
#
_cell.length_a   1.000
_cell.length_b   1.000
_cell.length_c   1.000
_cell.angle_alpha   90.00
_cell.angle_beta   90.00
_cell.angle_gamma   90.00
#
_symmetry.space_group_name_H-M   'P 1'
#
loop_
_entity.id
_entity.type
_entity.pdbx_description
1 polymer ?
#
loop_
_entity_poly.entity_id
_entity_poly.type
_entity_poly.pdbx_seq_one_letter_code
_entity_poly.pdbx_strand_id
1 'polypeptide(L)'
;MKITCLLLLFLTGITFALTAQKKLQTKTSIELLQDGLKFKGNNEPQKAEASFNSISINDTNYVLAQKELALLYMSMKEFEKSDKILTTLLNYESAFNNRASVYYILAQSYNGQEKYDASLELLEEGIKNYPMNHILYHVKGLTYEKKGEYQNALEAYKQAIQRNMNYYDAHMRLGILAANEGKYTEAMFSLLSCLMIEPKGEKSGDVVFFMEEIADGTFTPTKKGIVLSENGDKFDHVNLLFSNKVALQPKYKAKFTVSTSYARQLHLILSTLEYDGNDEGFWHRQYLSFYKNIYNAGQLDPMILFTLQSVTNEKTAKTVTSKKSVIDKFVKEATNYWSNNNMFQYLEFEGKKQKVGLLFKDSAPIVGVLTAENKPIGNWYYYHPQGNLHLIVPLNMQGEKDGVLKKYDVFTNNLIEETTYTKNIENGIQKKYFKSGEIEQMIRYKDGKMIDTVVNYYRGGQTMDIIPLKDNLRDGIATTYYENGQLKISTPFTAGELNGLYQTYHENGKLSVKVTVEKGVITGEKKSYYPNGQLEYEYPFKNDKVDGAFKKYYPNGQVEEEGKMMAGKYFGENVSYYSNGTVYSKGKYDEAGKENGVIEYFDSEGKKFVAFDFKKGSIQKIEVFDQQEKSIKTISKSGAKLKYENYYPTRHLLCEGEIIDDKRSGIWKYYDNYGVLQKTEKYKSGIIQDTVFTYFPNGNIQSIIQYKDDELDGIYLKYNVFGHLIQEGRYSEGEAVNDWYEYYPDGSLREEYAFNRGIQHGFYRNYAVNGKLENYEIYSDGISVASIYLDTNGMDMQRFGQFNGKIQLKDPSGTFVRFECHYNSGVIDGEAKWYDAKQQLITLGNFVNGKREGMWKWYDLNGKIWKKVDYINGKIHGELIEYYENGKILTRQKYQYGKSEGETVFYHNNGNKETEAVYIDDLRHGKVITYGYDGAVQQIRMYDRGVLISYSYLDKHGNELPYIPIEKGESSFIVYYQNGNKAVEQTRYNGKMNGVYKEYYSDGKLMTASNYYYGEPEGEYIQYHPNGNKKTEATYKNGELEGMYYEYHSNGILKMSSTYRFGELNGERKVYSEKGELIKTYIYYNDQMLEVN
;
A
#
# COMPACT_ATOMS: atom_id res chain seq x y z
N MET A 1 -24.63 15.64 14.62
CA MET A 1 -24.54 17.07 14.24
C MET A 1 -24.37 18.08 15.38
N LYS A 2 -24.60 17.75 16.67
CA LYS A 2 -24.35 18.68 17.81
C LYS A 2 -23.08 18.40 18.64
N ILE A 3 -22.36 17.31 18.37
CA ILE A 3 -21.06 16.99 19.00
C ILE A 3 -19.88 17.46 18.13
N THR A 4 -20.09 17.61 16.82
CA THR A 4 -19.11 18.14 15.86
C THR A 4 -18.70 19.59 16.17
N CYS A 5 -19.56 20.38 16.84
CA CYS A 5 -19.22 21.74 17.28
C CYS A 5 -18.30 21.79 18.51
N LEU A 6 -18.22 20.74 19.34
CA LEU A 6 -17.32 20.75 20.49
C LEU A 6 -15.86 20.48 20.10
N LEU A 7 -15.62 19.70 19.03
CA LEU A 7 -14.29 19.53 18.46
C LEU A 7 -13.77 20.83 17.82
N LEU A 8 -14.64 21.58 17.16
CA LEU A 8 -14.30 22.87 16.55
C LEU A 8 -13.96 23.96 17.58
N LEU A 9 -14.50 23.89 18.80
CA LEU A 9 -14.22 24.86 19.87
C LEU A 9 -12.90 24.59 20.63
N PHE A 10 -12.41 23.34 20.63
CA PHE A 10 -11.06 23.04 21.16
C PHE A 10 -9.94 23.32 20.15
N LEU A 11 -10.23 23.23 18.84
CA LEU A 11 -9.26 23.53 17.76
C LEU A 11 -9.09 25.03 17.46
N THR A 12 -9.99 25.89 17.95
CA THR A 12 -9.99 27.33 17.66
C THR A 12 -9.29 28.19 18.71
N GLY A 13 -8.83 27.58 19.82
CA GLY A 13 -8.12 28.27 20.90
C GLY A 13 -6.59 28.30 20.78
N ILE A 14 -6.01 27.65 19.79
CA ILE A 14 -4.55 27.59 19.58
C ILE A 14 -4.22 28.33 18.28
N THR A 15 -4.17 29.66 18.34
CA THR A 15 -3.57 30.46 17.29
C THR A 15 -2.05 30.41 17.40
N PHE A 16 -1.43 29.31 16.96
CA PHE A 16 -0.05 29.36 16.47
C PHE A 16 -0.11 29.50 14.95
N ALA A 17 0.71 30.39 14.39
CA ALA A 17 0.84 30.58 12.95
C ALA A 17 1.41 29.30 12.31
N LEU A 18 0.54 28.36 11.96
CA LEU A 18 0.87 27.12 11.26
C LEU A 18 0.71 27.35 9.75
N THR A 19 1.79 27.73 9.10
CA THR A 19 1.90 27.76 7.64
C THR A 19 2.69 26.53 7.18
N ALA A 20 2.12 25.32 7.25
CA ALA A 20 2.66 24.13 6.55
C ALA A 20 1.78 22.87 6.60
N GLN A 21 0.96 22.66 7.64
CA GLN A 21 0.22 21.40 7.79
C GLN A 21 -0.82 21.21 6.68
N LYS A 22 -0.85 20.01 6.10
CA LYS A 22 -1.85 19.65 5.09
C LYS A 22 -3.21 19.66 5.79
N LYS A 23 -4.17 20.37 5.22
CA LYS A 23 -5.55 20.26 5.71
C LYS A 23 -6.05 18.89 5.28
N LEU A 24 -6.27 18.00 6.25
CA LEU A 24 -6.94 16.73 6.04
C LEU A 24 -8.17 16.94 5.14
N GLN A 25 -8.15 16.25 4.02
CA GLN A 25 -9.20 16.33 3.02
C GLN A 25 -10.50 15.76 3.60
N THR A 26 -11.52 16.62 3.75
CA THR A 26 -12.77 16.28 4.43
C THR A 26 -13.76 15.54 3.53
N LYS A 27 -13.58 15.63 2.20
CA LYS A 27 -14.36 14.91 1.19
C LYS A 27 -13.58 13.70 0.70
N THR A 28 -14.27 12.60 0.47
CA THR A 28 -13.72 11.44 -0.23
C THR A 28 -13.37 11.79 -1.68
N SER A 29 -12.46 11.02 -2.30
CA SER A 29 -12.11 11.22 -3.71
C SER A 29 -13.30 11.05 -4.67
N ILE A 30 -14.26 10.19 -4.33
CA ILE A 30 -15.49 10.02 -5.12
C ILE A 30 -16.37 11.29 -5.07
N GLU A 31 -16.50 11.94 -3.91
CA GLU A 31 -17.24 13.20 -3.79
C GLU A 31 -16.57 14.34 -4.58
N LEU A 32 -15.23 14.40 -4.54
CA LEU A 32 -14.47 15.40 -5.30
C LEU A 32 -14.58 15.20 -6.81
N LEU A 33 -14.55 13.94 -7.27
CA LEU A 33 -14.74 13.62 -8.68
C LEU A 33 -16.13 14.03 -9.15
N GLN A 34 -17.17 13.73 -8.36
CA GLN A 34 -18.55 14.13 -8.65
C GLN A 34 -18.72 15.65 -8.70
N ASP A 35 -18.11 16.38 -7.75
CA ASP A 35 -18.11 17.84 -7.76
C ASP A 35 -17.42 18.39 -9.01
N GLY A 36 -16.25 17.85 -9.39
CA GLY A 36 -15.52 18.28 -10.58
C GLY A 36 -16.33 18.10 -11.85
N LEU A 37 -16.99 16.96 -12.02
CA LEU A 37 -17.90 16.68 -13.13
C LEU A 37 -19.09 17.64 -13.17
N LYS A 38 -19.68 17.95 -12.00
CA LYS A 38 -20.79 18.90 -11.89
C LYS A 38 -20.36 20.32 -12.28
N PHE A 39 -19.21 20.80 -11.79
CA PHE A 39 -18.70 22.12 -12.14
C PHE A 39 -18.34 22.24 -13.63
N LYS A 40 -17.78 21.18 -14.22
CA LYS A 40 -17.53 21.10 -15.66
C LYS A 40 -18.84 21.24 -16.46
N GLY A 41 -19.90 20.53 -16.06
CA GLY A 41 -21.22 20.64 -16.68
C GLY A 41 -21.88 22.02 -16.55
N ASN A 42 -21.58 22.75 -15.47
CA ASN A 42 -22.05 24.12 -15.24
C ASN A 42 -21.19 25.20 -15.91
N ASN A 43 -20.15 24.82 -16.67
CA ASN A 43 -19.17 25.74 -17.25
C ASN A 43 -18.43 26.58 -16.19
N GLU A 44 -18.05 25.96 -15.07
CA GLU A 44 -17.25 26.54 -13.98
C GLU A 44 -15.83 25.92 -13.95
N PRO A 45 -14.97 26.18 -14.95
CA PRO A 45 -13.74 25.42 -15.19
C PRO A 45 -12.74 25.50 -14.03
N GLN A 46 -12.62 26.64 -13.35
CA GLN A 46 -11.69 26.79 -12.24
C GLN A 46 -12.10 25.93 -11.03
N LYS A 47 -13.40 25.77 -10.77
CA LYS A 47 -13.88 24.90 -9.69
C LYS A 47 -13.72 23.43 -10.04
N ALA A 48 -13.97 23.08 -11.30
CA ALA A 48 -13.75 21.72 -11.80
C ALA A 48 -12.27 21.33 -11.70
N GLU A 49 -11.36 22.19 -12.15
CA GLU A 49 -9.92 22.02 -12.03
C GLU A 49 -9.49 21.84 -10.57
N ALA A 50 -9.96 22.71 -9.67
CA ALA A 50 -9.65 22.61 -8.24
C ALA A 50 -10.13 21.27 -7.65
N SER A 51 -11.33 20.81 -8.00
CA SER A 51 -11.87 19.53 -7.55
C SER A 51 -11.03 18.34 -8.04
N PHE A 52 -10.70 18.29 -9.34
CA PHE A 52 -9.92 17.18 -9.91
C PHE A 52 -8.47 17.16 -9.38
N ASN A 53 -7.83 18.31 -9.22
CA ASN A 53 -6.48 18.42 -8.66
C ASN A 53 -6.41 18.13 -7.16
N SER A 54 -7.56 18.15 -6.47
CA SER A 54 -7.62 17.79 -5.05
C SER A 54 -7.55 16.28 -4.83
N ILE A 55 -7.75 15.46 -5.86
CA ILE A 55 -7.64 14.00 -5.75
C ILE A 55 -6.17 13.62 -5.80
N SER A 56 -5.70 12.94 -4.76
CA SER A 56 -4.31 12.49 -4.65
C SER A 56 -3.92 11.57 -5.79
N ILE A 57 -2.66 11.66 -6.21
CA ILE A 57 -2.03 10.74 -7.17
C ILE A 57 -1.99 9.28 -6.69
N ASN A 58 -2.14 9.08 -5.38
CA ASN A 58 -2.17 7.77 -4.75
C ASN A 58 -3.59 7.16 -4.71
N ASP A 59 -4.61 7.90 -5.13
CA ASP A 59 -6.00 7.46 -5.10
C ASP A 59 -6.41 6.71 -6.39
N THR A 60 -7.21 5.66 -6.24
CA THR A 60 -7.76 4.88 -7.36
C THR A 60 -8.57 5.70 -8.39
N ASN A 61 -9.15 6.83 -7.99
CA ASN A 61 -9.90 7.75 -8.85
C ASN A 61 -9.03 8.78 -9.55
N TYR A 62 -7.73 8.87 -9.23
CA TYR A 62 -6.83 9.89 -9.77
C TYR A 62 -6.82 9.93 -11.30
N VAL A 63 -6.62 8.78 -11.93
CA VAL A 63 -6.54 8.71 -13.40
C VAL A 63 -7.82 9.17 -14.06
N LEU A 64 -8.98 8.85 -13.47
CA LEU A 64 -10.26 9.31 -13.98
C LEU A 64 -10.39 10.83 -13.85
N ALA A 65 -10.04 11.39 -12.69
CA ALA A 65 -10.06 12.84 -12.45
C ALA A 65 -9.12 13.60 -13.40
N GLN A 66 -7.90 13.10 -13.60
CA GLN A 66 -6.91 13.71 -14.48
C GLN A 66 -7.30 13.63 -15.95
N LYS A 67 -7.93 12.53 -16.40
CA LYS A 67 -8.53 12.47 -17.74
C LYS A 67 -9.62 13.51 -17.92
N GLU A 68 -10.51 13.67 -16.94
CA GLU A 68 -11.59 14.65 -17.01
C GLU A 68 -11.07 16.09 -17.06
N LEU A 69 -9.98 16.35 -16.33
CA LEU A 69 -9.24 17.61 -16.37
C LEU A 69 -8.56 17.85 -17.73
N ALA A 70 -7.92 16.82 -18.30
CA ALA A 70 -7.32 16.91 -19.64
C ALA A 70 -8.37 17.25 -20.72
N LEU A 71 -9.57 16.65 -20.64
CA LEU A 71 -10.70 16.98 -21.51
C LEU A 71 -11.23 18.39 -21.28
N LEU A 72 -11.24 18.88 -20.03
CA LEU A 72 -11.59 20.26 -19.72
C LEU A 72 -10.62 21.24 -20.39
N TYR A 73 -9.30 21.01 -20.29
CA TYR A 73 -8.31 21.84 -20.97
C TYR A 73 -8.45 21.84 -22.50
N MET A 74 -8.70 20.68 -23.11
CA MET A 74 -8.99 20.61 -24.55
C MET A 74 -10.20 21.45 -24.94
N SER A 75 -11.27 21.45 -24.13
CA SER A 75 -12.45 22.29 -24.38
C SER A 75 -12.15 23.79 -24.32
N MET A 76 -11.13 24.19 -23.54
CA MET A 76 -10.63 25.56 -23.45
C MET A 76 -9.50 25.87 -24.46
N LYS A 77 -9.15 24.91 -25.35
CA LYS A 77 -8.02 24.98 -26.29
C LYS A 77 -6.64 25.09 -25.62
N GLU A 78 -6.53 24.72 -24.35
CA GLU A 78 -5.27 24.69 -23.59
C GLU A 78 -4.56 23.33 -23.76
N PHE A 79 -4.22 22.99 -25.02
CA PHE A 79 -3.75 21.65 -25.37
C PHE A 79 -2.44 21.24 -24.67
N GLU A 80 -1.50 22.16 -24.46
CA GLU A 80 -0.24 21.85 -23.78
C GLU A 80 -0.43 21.35 -22.34
N LYS A 81 -1.42 21.89 -21.61
CA LYS A 81 -1.75 21.42 -20.26
C LYS A 81 -2.36 20.01 -20.29
N SER A 82 -3.23 19.76 -21.28
CA SER A 82 -3.80 18.43 -21.52
C SER A 82 -2.71 17.40 -21.85
N ASP A 83 -1.81 17.74 -22.78
CA ASP A 83 -0.71 16.88 -23.20
C ASP A 83 0.18 16.49 -22.03
N LYS A 84 0.52 17.46 -21.17
CA LYS A 84 1.35 17.22 -19.98
C LYS A 84 0.70 16.21 -19.05
N ILE A 85 -0.61 16.36 -18.76
CA ILE A 85 -1.34 15.43 -17.90
C ILE A 85 -1.37 14.03 -18.51
N LEU A 86 -1.77 13.91 -19.77
CA LEU A 86 -1.95 12.61 -20.43
C LEU A 86 -0.62 11.88 -20.62
N THR A 87 0.45 12.60 -20.97
CA THR A 87 1.81 12.04 -21.04
C THR A 87 2.28 11.56 -19.67
N THR A 88 1.99 12.33 -18.61
CA THR A 88 2.30 11.91 -17.23
C THR A 88 1.57 10.63 -16.87
N LEU A 89 0.29 10.52 -17.23
CA LEU A 89 -0.48 9.28 -17.02
C LEU A 89 0.11 8.10 -17.80
N LEU A 90 0.49 8.26 -19.07
CA LEU A 90 1.13 7.17 -19.84
C LEU A 90 2.45 6.70 -19.21
N ASN A 91 3.23 7.63 -18.65
CA ASN A 91 4.49 7.36 -17.95
C ASN A 91 4.29 6.94 -16.48
N TYR A 92 3.07 6.96 -15.96
CA TYR A 92 2.82 6.65 -14.56
C TYR A 92 2.95 5.14 -14.33
N GLU A 93 3.90 4.76 -13.49
CA GLU A 93 4.36 3.38 -13.34
C GLU A 93 3.38 2.50 -12.54
N SER A 94 2.50 3.10 -11.74
CA SER A 94 1.46 2.35 -11.05
C SER A 94 0.37 1.88 -12.04
N ALA A 95 -0.17 0.68 -11.80
CA ALA A 95 -1.22 0.11 -12.64
C ALA A 95 -2.53 0.89 -12.52
N PHE A 96 -3.09 1.36 -13.64
CA PHE A 96 -4.40 2.03 -13.65
C PHE A 96 -5.29 1.55 -14.80
N ASN A 97 -6.59 1.53 -14.52
CA ASN A 97 -7.63 1.26 -15.52
C ASN A 97 -7.70 2.41 -16.55
N ASN A 98 -8.04 2.07 -17.80
CA ASN A 98 -8.33 3.00 -18.92
C ASN A 98 -7.13 3.61 -19.67
N ARG A 99 -5.93 3.02 -19.62
CA ARG A 99 -4.76 3.54 -20.37
C ARG A 99 -5.01 3.68 -21.89
N ALA A 100 -5.80 2.79 -22.51
CA ALA A 100 -6.25 2.92 -23.90
C ALA A 100 -6.90 4.29 -24.22
N SER A 101 -7.66 4.83 -23.25
CA SER A 101 -8.29 6.14 -23.41
C SER A 101 -7.33 7.32 -23.32
N VAL A 102 -6.23 7.16 -22.61
CA VAL A 102 -5.20 8.20 -22.54
C VAL A 102 -4.56 8.37 -23.92
N TYR A 103 -4.26 7.28 -24.63
CA TYR A 103 -3.75 7.30 -26.01
C TYR A 103 -4.64 8.10 -26.96
N TYR A 104 -5.93 7.74 -27.07
CA TYR A 104 -6.79 8.41 -28.04
C TYR A 104 -7.18 9.84 -27.64
N ILE A 105 -7.20 10.19 -26.35
CA ILE A 105 -7.43 11.58 -25.92
C ILE A 105 -6.20 12.44 -26.25
N LEU A 106 -4.99 11.92 -26.00
CA LEU A 106 -3.74 12.63 -26.31
C LEU A 106 -3.56 12.81 -27.83
N ALA A 107 -3.87 11.78 -28.61
CA ALA A 107 -3.90 11.88 -30.07
C ALA A 107 -4.89 12.95 -30.57
N GLN A 108 -6.08 13.05 -29.95
CA GLN A 108 -7.04 14.11 -30.27
C GLN A 108 -6.52 15.50 -29.89
N SER A 109 -5.77 15.62 -28.79
CA SER A 109 -5.10 16.87 -28.41
C SER A 109 -4.06 17.30 -29.44
N TYR A 110 -3.20 16.37 -29.90
CA TYR A 110 -2.26 16.60 -30.99
C TYR A 110 -2.96 17.00 -32.30
N ASN A 111 -4.09 16.36 -32.63
CA ASN A 111 -4.91 16.75 -33.77
C ASN A 111 -5.51 18.15 -33.66
N GLY A 112 -5.76 18.65 -32.44
CA GLY A 112 -6.19 20.02 -32.18
C GLY A 112 -5.07 21.06 -32.39
N GLN A 113 -3.81 20.61 -32.30
CA GLN A 113 -2.59 21.39 -32.53
C GLN A 113 -1.98 21.17 -33.92
N GLU A 114 -2.67 20.43 -34.80
CA GLU A 114 -2.18 20.07 -36.14
C GLU A 114 -0.89 19.20 -36.14
N LYS A 115 -0.56 18.54 -35.01
CA LYS A 115 0.58 17.62 -34.86
C LYS A 115 0.21 16.20 -35.32
N TYR A 116 -0.15 16.03 -36.59
CA TYR A 116 -0.73 14.79 -37.09
C TYR A 116 0.22 13.59 -37.07
N ASP A 117 1.50 13.77 -37.37
CA ASP A 117 2.45 12.64 -37.40
C ASP A 117 2.71 12.09 -35.98
N ALA A 118 2.86 12.97 -34.99
CA ALA A 118 2.97 12.56 -33.58
C ALA A 118 1.69 11.87 -33.08
N SER A 119 0.51 12.33 -33.54
CA SER A 119 -0.77 11.68 -33.26
C SER A 119 -0.82 10.25 -33.84
N LEU A 120 -0.38 10.06 -35.09
CA LEU A 120 -0.33 8.75 -35.73
C LEU A 120 0.65 7.81 -35.02
N GLU A 121 1.86 8.26 -34.70
CA GLU A 121 2.86 7.46 -33.97
C GLU A 121 2.30 6.95 -32.63
N LEU A 122 1.70 7.85 -31.86
CA LEU A 122 1.05 7.53 -30.59
C LEU A 122 -0.12 6.55 -30.75
N LEU A 123 -0.93 6.71 -31.80
CA LEU A 123 -2.05 5.80 -32.08
C LEU A 123 -1.56 4.41 -32.49
N GLU A 124 -0.45 4.28 -33.22
CA GLU A 124 0.14 2.97 -33.54
C GLU A 124 0.66 2.27 -32.29
N GLU A 125 1.29 3.01 -31.37
CA GLU A 125 1.67 2.47 -30.06
C GLU A 125 0.43 2.00 -29.26
N GLY A 126 -0.62 2.81 -29.25
CA GLY A 126 -1.90 2.45 -28.63
C GLY A 126 -2.51 1.20 -29.26
N ILE A 127 -2.55 1.10 -30.59
CA ILE A 127 -3.10 -0.05 -31.33
C ILE A 127 -2.29 -1.32 -31.07
N LYS A 128 -0.96 -1.23 -30.97
CA LYS A 128 -0.10 -2.36 -30.61
C LYS A 128 -0.50 -2.96 -29.26
N ASN A 129 -0.84 -2.12 -28.29
CA ASN A 129 -1.24 -2.53 -26.94
C ASN A 129 -2.73 -2.90 -26.82
N TYR A 130 -3.59 -2.28 -27.63
CA TYR A 130 -5.05 -2.44 -27.61
C TYR A 130 -5.62 -2.73 -29.01
N PRO A 131 -5.23 -3.84 -29.66
CA PRO A 131 -5.50 -4.08 -31.09
C PRO A 131 -6.98 -4.20 -31.45
N MET A 132 -7.86 -4.52 -30.48
CA MET A 132 -9.31 -4.57 -30.69
C MET A 132 -10.05 -3.30 -30.27
N ASN A 133 -9.33 -2.24 -29.88
CA ASN A 133 -9.94 -0.96 -29.54
C ASN A 133 -10.33 -0.18 -30.80
N HIS A 134 -11.60 -0.22 -31.18
CA HIS A 134 -12.13 0.45 -32.37
C HIS A 134 -12.00 1.99 -32.33
N ILE A 135 -11.95 2.62 -31.16
CA ILE A 135 -11.83 4.08 -31.02
C ILE A 135 -10.44 4.54 -31.49
N LEU A 136 -9.37 3.79 -31.20
CA LEU A 136 -8.03 4.12 -31.67
C LEU A 136 -7.96 4.18 -33.21
N TYR A 137 -8.55 3.21 -33.90
CA TYR A 137 -8.63 3.21 -35.38
C TYR A 137 -9.50 4.36 -35.92
N HIS A 138 -10.60 4.69 -35.23
CA HIS A 138 -11.44 5.81 -35.63
C HIS A 138 -10.70 7.14 -35.52
N VAL A 139 -10.01 7.37 -34.40
CA VAL A 139 -9.20 8.59 -34.21
C VAL A 139 -8.03 8.63 -35.20
N LYS A 140 -7.45 7.48 -35.56
CA LYS A 140 -6.47 7.38 -36.66
C LYS A 140 -7.07 7.83 -37.99
N GLY A 141 -8.29 7.40 -38.31
CA GLY A 141 -9.02 7.87 -39.49
C GLY A 141 -9.25 9.37 -39.49
N LEU A 142 -9.72 9.94 -38.37
CA LEU A 142 -9.91 11.38 -38.22
C LEU A 142 -8.60 12.17 -38.39
N THR A 143 -7.49 11.60 -37.91
CA THR A 143 -6.15 12.20 -38.04
C THR A 143 -5.74 12.29 -39.50
N TYR A 144 -5.87 11.20 -40.25
CA TYR A 144 -5.59 11.18 -41.69
C TYR A 144 -6.49 12.13 -42.47
N GLU A 145 -7.79 12.22 -42.15
CA GLU A 145 -8.70 13.16 -42.80
C GLU A 145 -8.28 14.62 -42.59
N LYS A 146 -7.89 14.98 -41.35
CA LYS A 146 -7.39 16.33 -41.04
C LYS A 146 -6.07 16.62 -41.75
N LYS A 147 -5.21 15.62 -41.92
CA LYS A 147 -3.97 15.69 -42.69
C LYS A 147 -4.18 15.75 -44.21
N GLY A 148 -5.39 15.44 -44.69
CA GLY A 148 -5.73 15.39 -46.13
C GLY A 148 -5.43 14.04 -46.81
N GLU A 149 -5.06 13.01 -46.05
CA GLU A 149 -4.76 11.66 -46.55
C GLU A 149 -6.01 10.77 -46.55
N TYR A 150 -6.98 11.12 -47.39
CA TYR A 150 -8.33 10.50 -47.35
C TYR A 150 -8.36 8.99 -47.63
N GLN A 151 -7.41 8.44 -48.41
CA GLN A 151 -7.32 7.00 -48.64
C GLN A 151 -6.95 6.24 -47.35
N ASN A 152 -5.96 6.75 -46.61
CA ASN A 152 -5.55 6.16 -45.33
C ASN A 152 -6.67 6.31 -44.28
N ALA A 153 -7.41 7.43 -44.32
CA ALA A 153 -8.58 7.62 -43.48
C ALA A 153 -9.69 6.58 -43.74
N LEU A 154 -10.01 6.35 -45.02
CA LEU A 154 -10.98 5.35 -45.45
C LEU A 154 -10.63 3.97 -44.86
N GLU A 155 -9.37 3.55 -45.03
CA GLU A 155 -8.91 2.26 -44.52
C GLU A 155 -8.97 2.19 -42.99
N ALA A 156 -8.58 3.24 -42.27
CA ALA A 156 -8.67 3.29 -40.82
C ALA A 156 -10.12 3.18 -40.30
N TYR A 157 -11.10 3.79 -40.97
CA TYR A 157 -12.52 3.63 -40.59
C TYR A 157 -13.06 2.24 -40.90
N LYS A 158 -12.68 1.64 -42.03
CA LYS A 158 -12.97 0.22 -42.30
C LYS A 158 -12.42 -0.64 -41.18
N GLN A 159 -11.16 -0.42 -40.77
CA GLN A 159 -10.55 -1.13 -39.65
C GLN A 159 -11.36 -0.95 -38.36
N ALA A 160 -11.80 0.27 -38.02
CA ALA A 160 -12.63 0.52 -36.82
C ALA A 160 -13.93 -0.29 -36.82
N ILE A 161 -14.66 -0.33 -37.93
CA ILE A 161 -15.91 -1.09 -38.09
C ILE A 161 -15.67 -2.59 -37.99
N GLN A 162 -14.58 -3.09 -38.59
CA GLN A 162 -14.22 -4.50 -38.50
C GLN A 162 -13.89 -4.94 -37.07
N ARG A 163 -13.55 -4.03 -36.13
CA ARG A 163 -13.37 -4.35 -34.70
C ARG A 163 -14.66 -4.20 -33.92
N ASN A 164 -15.52 -3.26 -34.28
CA ASN A 164 -16.82 -3.08 -33.67
C ASN A 164 -17.82 -2.47 -34.66
N MET A 165 -18.67 -3.33 -35.24
CA MET A 165 -19.68 -2.88 -36.18
C MET A 165 -20.78 -2.04 -35.53
N ASN A 166 -20.91 -2.05 -34.20
CA ASN A 166 -21.86 -1.21 -33.49
C ASN A 166 -21.30 0.19 -33.17
N TYR A 167 -20.18 0.59 -33.80
CA TYR A 167 -19.57 1.90 -33.59
C TYR A 167 -20.06 2.94 -34.61
N TYR A 168 -20.99 3.80 -34.17
CA TYR A 168 -21.71 4.78 -34.98
C TYR A 168 -20.81 5.70 -35.82
N ASP A 169 -19.79 6.30 -35.20
CA ASP A 169 -19.04 7.40 -35.83
C ASP A 169 -18.22 6.95 -37.05
N ALA A 170 -17.68 5.72 -37.04
CA ALA A 170 -16.91 5.22 -38.18
C ALA A 170 -17.79 4.98 -39.42
N HIS A 171 -19.03 4.48 -39.23
CA HIS A 171 -19.99 4.34 -40.34
C HIS A 171 -20.36 5.69 -40.92
N MET A 172 -20.57 6.70 -40.07
CA MET A 172 -20.92 8.05 -40.52
C MET A 172 -19.81 8.65 -41.39
N ARG A 173 -18.54 8.51 -40.96
CA ARG A 173 -17.39 9.00 -41.74
C ARG A 173 -17.24 8.26 -43.08
N LEU A 174 -17.38 6.93 -43.11
CA LEU A 174 -17.39 6.18 -44.36
C LEU A 174 -18.48 6.63 -45.32
N GLY A 175 -19.69 6.86 -44.80
CA GLY A 175 -20.84 7.32 -45.59
C GLY A 175 -20.59 8.68 -46.25
N ILE A 176 -20.01 9.62 -45.50
CA ILE A 176 -19.64 10.95 -46.00
C ILE A 176 -18.55 10.87 -47.07
N LEU A 177 -17.50 10.06 -46.85
CA LEU A 177 -16.43 9.87 -47.83
C LEU A 177 -16.97 9.26 -49.13
N ALA A 178 -17.83 8.24 -49.03
CA ALA A 178 -18.45 7.60 -50.18
C ALA A 178 -19.37 8.54 -50.97
N ALA A 179 -20.19 9.34 -50.26
CA ALA A 179 -21.08 10.32 -50.89
C ALA A 179 -20.28 11.34 -51.71
N ASN A 180 -19.16 11.84 -51.17
CA ASN A 180 -18.29 12.80 -51.85
C ASN A 180 -17.63 12.25 -53.12
N GLU A 181 -17.48 10.93 -53.25
CA GLU A 181 -17.01 10.29 -54.49
C GLU A 181 -18.14 9.98 -55.48
N GLY A 182 -19.40 10.27 -55.13
CA GLY A 182 -20.58 9.90 -55.92
C GLY A 182 -20.93 8.42 -55.85
N LYS A 183 -20.39 7.70 -54.87
CA LYS A 183 -20.66 6.27 -54.59
C LYS A 183 -21.82 6.16 -53.61
N TYR A 184 -23.02 6.48 -54.11
CA TYR A 184 -24.20 6.69 -53.26
C TYR A 184 -24.77 5.42 -52.63
N THR A 185 -24.58 4.26 -53.23
CA THR A 185 -25.01 2.97 -52.67
C THR A 185 -24.21 2.64 -51.41
N GLU A 186 -22.89 2.79 -51.49
CA GLU A 186 -21.93 2.65 -50.40
C GLU A 186 -22.25 3.67 -49.29
N ALA A 187 -22.50 4.93 -49.68
CA ALA A 187 -22.92 5.98 -48.76
C ALA A 187 -24.22 5.62 -48.01
N MET A 188 -25.25 5.18 -48.75
CA MET A 188 -26.53 4.77 -48.17
C MET A 188 -26.36 3.62 -47.18
N PHE A 189 -25.60 2.57 -47.51
CA PHE A 189 -25.39 1.44 -46.60
C PHE A 189 -24.68 1.85 -45.31
N SER A 190 -23.64 2.68 -45.39
CA SER A 190 -22.92 3.14 -44.21
C SER A 190 -23.78 4.08 -43.35
N LEU A 191 -24.45 5.07 -43.94
CA LEU A 191 -25.32 6.01 -43.19
C LEU A 191 -26.54 5.32 -42.57
N LEU A 192 -27.14 4.38 -43.30
CA LEU A 192 -28.25 3.58 -42.79
C LEU A 192 -27.81 2.75 -41.57
N SER A 193 -26.55 2.29 -41.52
CA SER A 193 -26.01 1.55 -40.39
C SER A 193 -25.92 2.40 -39.12
N CYS A 194 -25.61 3.69 -39.24
CA CYS A 194 -25.69 4.64 -38.12
C CYS A 194 -27.08 4.63 -37.48
N LEU A 195 -28.12 4.68 -38.31
CA LEU A 195 -29.51 4.69 -37.86
C LEU A 195 -29.95 3.33 -37.32
N MET A 196 -29.37 2.22 -37.82
CA MET A 196 -29.58 0.88 -37.26
C MET A 196 -29.02 0.73 -35.85
N ILE A 197 -27.91 1.40 -35.55
CA ILE A 197 -27.25 1.38 -34.23
C ILE A 197 -27.98 2.32 -33.27
N GLU A 198 -28.19 3.57 -33.67
CA GLU A 198 -28.73 4.61 -32.80
C GLU A 198 -29.82 5.41 -33.55
N PRO A 199 -31.08 4.93 -33.63
CA PRO A 199 -32.14 5.57 -34.41
C PRO A 199 -32.70 6.88 -33.79
N LYS A 200 -32.38 7.12 -32.52
CA LYS A 200 -32.86 8.26 -31.71
C LYS A 200 -31.71 9.11 -31.15
N GLY A 201 -30.49 8.88 -31.62
CA GLY A 201 -29.32 9.63 -31.19
C GLY A 201 -29.37 11.08 -31.66
N GLU A 202 -28.59 11.94 -31.01
CA GLU A 202 -28.56 13.38 -31.24
C GLU A 202 -28.35 13.74 -32.73
N LYS A 203 -27.46 13.02 -33.42
CA LYS A 203 -27.10 13.25 -34.84
C LYS A 203 -27.96 12.47 -35.84
N SER A 204 -28.90 11.66 -35.37
CA SER A 204 -29.65 10.73 -36.24
C SER A 204 -30.54 11.46 -37.23
N GLY A 205 -31.14 12.58 -36.81
CA GLY A 205 -31.93 13.43 -37.70
C GLY A 205 -31.09 14.03 -38.82
N ASP A 206 -29.86 14.44 -38.52
CA ASP A 206 -28.92 14.97 -39.51
C ASP A 206 -28.49 13.90 -40.51
N VAL A 207 -28.27 12.66 -40.05
CA VAL A 207 -28.00 11.53 -40.95
C VAL A 207 -29.17 11.25 -41.88
N VAL A 208 -30.41 11.27 -41.38
CA VAL A 208 -31.61 11.12 -42.23
C VAL A 208 -31.67 12.24 -43.26
N PHE A 209 -31.47 13.49 -42.83
CA PHE A 209 -31.48 14.65 -43.71
C PHE A 209 -30.40 14.53 -44.80
N PHE A 210 -29.19 14.16 -44.43
CA PHE A 210 -28.09 13.96 -45.37
C PHE A 210 -28.38 12.84 -46.38
N MET A 211 -29.01 11.74 -45.93
CA MET A 211 -29.45 10.67 -46.83
C MET A 211 -30.51 11.15 -47.82
N GLU A 212 -31.41 12.05 -47.41
CA GLU A 212 -32.39 12.67 -48.31
C GLU A 212 -31.73 13.55 -49.36
N GLU A 213 -30.78 14.40 -48.96
CA GLU A 213 -30.06 15.27 -49.90
C GLU A 213 -29.29 14.48 -50.96
N ILE A 214 -28.70 13.36 -50.56
CA ILE A 214 -28.06 12.42 -51.51
C ILE A 214 -29.12 11.82 -52.44
N ALA A 215 -30.24 11.34 -51.88
CA ALA A 215 -31.25 10.60 -52.63
C ALA A 215 -32.05 11.45 -53.62
N ASP A 216 -32.39 12.69 -53.25
CA ASP A 216 -33.08 13.65 -54.10
C ASP A 216 -32.14 14.41 -55.04
N GLY A 217 -30.82 14.26 -54.82
CA GLY A 217 -29.73 14.83 -55.62
C GLY A 217 -29.55 16.33 -55.46
N THR A 218 -29.88 16.88 -54.28
CA THR A 218 -29.50 18.24 -53.85
C THR A 218 -28.09 18.28 -53.24
N PHE A 219 -27.58 17.13 -52.77
CA PHE A 219 -26.20 17.02 -52.30
C PHE A 219 -25.19 17.28 -53.43
N THR A 220 -24.16 18.09 -53.14
CA THR A 220 -23.06 18.38 -54.07
C THR A 220 -21.77 17.69 -53.61
N PRO A 221 -21.27 16.69 -54.35
CA PRO A 221 -20.09 15.92 -53.95
C PRO A 221 -18.79 16.74 -54.06
N THR A 222 -17.93 16.64 -53.04
CA THR A 222 -16.58 17.23 -53.04
C THR A 222 -15.53 16.13 -53.18
N LYS A 223 -15.29 15.69 -54.42
CA LYS A 223 -14.39 14.56 -54.72
C LYS A 223 -12.98 14.76 -54.15
N LYS A 224 -12.47 13.71 -53.52
CA LYS A 224 -11.13 13.61 -52.94
C LYS A 224 -10.24 12.62 -53.70
N GLY A 225 -10.79 11.88 -54.67
CA GLY A 225 -10.04 10.96 -55.52
C GLY A 225 -9.67 9.66 -54.82
N ILE A 226 -10.44 9.26 -53.80
CA ILE A 226 -10.23 7.99 -53.09
C ILE A 226 -10.83 6.82 -53.86
N VAL A 227 -10.18 5.67 -53.76
CA VAL A 227 -10.67 4.40 -54.31
C VAL A 227 -11.35 3.65 -53.16
N LEU A 228 -12.68 3.55 -53.23
CA LEU A 228 -13.47 2.89 -52.19
C LEU A 228 -13.20 1.39 -52.15
N SER A 229 -13.14 0.76 -53.33
CA SER A 229 -12.97 -0.67 -53.51
C SER A 229 -12.08 -0.92 -54.73
N GLU A 230 -10.96 -1.62 -54.53
CA GLU A 230 -10.08 -2.06 -55.63
C GLU A 230 -10.60 -3.34 -56.28
N ASN A 231 -11.18 -4.24 -55.46
CA ASN A 231 -11.74 -5.52 -55.88
C ASN A 231 -13.09 -5.74 -55.17
N GLY A 232 -14.16 -5.92 -55.93
CA GLY A 232 -15.51 -6.14 -55.40
C GLY A 232 -16.39 -4.88 -55.39
N ASP A 233 -17.44 -4.88 -54.57
CA ASP A 233 -18.44 -3.79 -54.45
C ASP A 233 -18.96 -3.34 -55.82
N LYS A 234 -19.47 -4.29 -56.62
CA LYS A 234 -19.92 -4.06 -58.02
C LYS A 234 -21.22 -3.24 -58.10
N PHE A 235 -21.20 -2.01 -57.58
CA PHE A 235 -22.37 -1.14 -57.44
C PHE A 235 -22.44 -0.04 -58.51
N ASP A 236 -21.50 0.03 -59.44
CA ASP A 236 -21.44 1.11 -60.45
C ASP A 236 -22.73 1.24 -61.27
N HIS A 237 -23.32 0.11 -61.69
CA HIS A 237 -24.57 0.14 -62.45
C HIS A 237 -25.73 0.73 -61.63
N VAL A 238 -25.87 0.30 -60.36
CA VAL A 238 -26.94 0.78 -59.50
C VAL A 238 -26.71 2.23 -59.05
N ASN A 239 -25.45 2.63 -58.86
CA ASN A 239 -25.05 4.02 -58.60
C ASN A 239 -25.40 4.94 -59.78
N LEU A 240 -25.26 4.46 -61.03
CA LEU A 240 -25.71 5.20 -62.21
C LEU A 240 -27.24 5.37 -62.23
N LEU A 241 -28.00 4.31 -61.93
CA LEU A 241 -29.46 4.40 -61.85
C LEU A 241 -29.93 5.32 -60.71
N PHE A 242 -29.27 5.26 -59.56
CA PHE A 242 -29.50 6.12 -58.40
C PHE A 242 -29.28 7.59 -58.78
N SER A 243 -28.14 7.89 -59.39
CA SER A 243 -27.75 9.25 -59.81
C SER A 243 -28.70 9.83 -60.86
N ASN A 244 -29.25 8.97 -61.73
CA ASN A 244 -30.28 9.33 -62.70
C ASN A 244 -31.70 9.44 -62.10
N LYS A 245 -31.83 9.32 -60.77
CA LYS A 245 -33.08 9.46 -60.01
C LYS A 245 -34.20 8.56 -60.55
N VAL A 246 -33.85 7.38 -61.07
CA VAL A 246 -34.82 6.43 -61.67
C VAL A 246 -35.94 6.10 -60.70
N ALA A 247 -35.59 5.91 -59.42
CA ALA A 247 -36.54 5.60 -58.37
C ALA A 247 -37.53 6.72 -58.07
N LEU A 248 -37.22 7.98 -58.41
CA LEU A 248 -38.04 9.15 -58.14
C LEU A 248 -39.01 9.49 -59.27
N GLN A 249 -38.81 8.90 -60.46
CA GLN A 249 -39.69 9.13 -61.61
C GLN A 249 -41.14 8.70 -61.32
N PRO A 250 -42.15 9.34 -61.92
CA PRO A 250 -43.56 9.04 -61.65
C PRO A 250 -43.99 7.59 -61.94
N LYS A 251 -43.30 6.91 -62.87
CA LYS A 251 -43.61 5.53 -63.28
C LYS A 251 -43.02 4.46 -62.36
N TYR A 252 -42.10 4.82 -61.47
CA TYR A 252 -41.45 3.88 -60.57
C TYR A 252 -42.40 3.45 -59.45
N LYS A 253 -42.61 2.13 -59.30
CA LYS A 253 -43.59 1.57 -58.37
C LYS A 253 -42.90 1.12 -57.07
N ALA A 254 -42.95 1.96 -56.06
CA ALA A 254 -42.64 1.60 -54.66
C ALA A 254 -43.54 2.42 -53.74
N LYS A 255 -44.14 1.78 -52.73
CA LYS A 255 -45.06 2.42 -51.77
C LYS A 255 -44.50 2.27 -50.36
N PHE A 256 -44.47 3.38 -49.63
CA PHE A 256 -44.02 3.46 -48.25
C PHE A 256 -45.06 4.16 -47.40
N THR A 257 -45.12 3.80 -46.12
CA THR A 257 -45.96 4.46 -45.12
C THR A 257 -45.59 5.93 -44.97
N VAL A 258 -44.28 6.23 -45.01
CA VAL A 258 -43.73 7.58 -45.17
C VAL A 258 -42.83 7.57 -46.40
N SER A 259 -43.24 8.27 -47.46
CA SER A 259 -42.54 8.26 -48.75
C SER A 259 -41.40 9.30 -48.77
N THR A 260 -40.21 8.88 -48.36
CA THR A 260 -38.95 9.64 -48.47
C THR A 260 -38.25 9.40 -49.80
N SER A 261 -37.37 10.32 -50.23
CA SER A 261 -36.58 10.13 -51.45
C SER A 261 -35.60 8.98 -51.26
N TYR A 262 -34.94 8.91 -50.10
CA TYR A 262 -34.01 7.81 -49.79
C TYR A 262 -34.71 6.45 -49.68
N ALA A 263 -35.96 6.36 -49.20
CA ALA A 263 -36.68 5.07 -49.18
C ALA A 263 -36.93 4.53 -50.59
N ARG A 264 -37.34 5.38 -51.53
CA ARG A 264 -37.53 4.99 -52.94
C ARG A 264 -36.23 4.54 -53.59
N GLN A 265 -35.14 5.27 -53.32
CA GLN A 265 -33.81 4.92 -53.83
C GLN A 265 -33.24 3.65 -53.17
N LEU A 266 -33.47 3.41 -51.88
CA LEU A 266 -33.11 2.16 -51.21
C LEU A 266 -33.87 0.97 -51.81
N HIS A 267 -35.15 1.13 -52.17
CA HIS A 267 -35.87 0.10 -52.93
C HIS A 267 -35.18 -0.18 -54.26
N LEU A 268 -34.73 0.84 -54.99
CA LEU A 268 -34.00 0.65 -56.26
C LEU A 268 -32.72 -0.14 -56.02
N ILE A 269 -31.93 0.26 -55.02
CA ILE A 269 -30.70 -0.42 -54.64
C ILE A 269 -30.96 -1.91 -54.37
N LEU A 270 -31.88 -2.20 -53.45
CA LEU A 270 -32.10 -3.57 -52.94
C LEU A 270 -32.87 -4.47 -53.91
N SER A 271 -33.68 -3.89 -54.81
CA SER A 271 -34.33 -4.64 -55.88
C SER A 271 -33.42 -4.95 -57.07
N THR A 272 -32.32 -4.20 -57.24
CA THR A 272 -31.36 -4.37 -58.34
C THR A 272 -30.18 -5.24 -57.96
N LEU A 273 -29.67 -5.10 -56.73
CA LEU A 273 -28.48 -5.82 -56.27
C LEU A 273 -28.83 -7.24 -55.82
N GLU A 274 -27.97 -8.19 -56.18
CA GLU A 274 -27.97 -9.55 -55.64
C GLU A 274 -26.72 -9.77 -54.80
N TYR A 275 -26.83 -10.62 -53.78
CA TYR A 275 -25.70 -10.98 -52.92
C TYR A 275 -24.86 -12.08 -53.57
N ASP A 276 -23.56 -11.85 -53.69
CA ASP A 276 -22.54 -12.77 -54.21
C ASP A 276 -21.52 -13.06 -53.11
N GLY A 277 -21.53 -14.27 -52.57
CA GLY A 277 -20.62 -14.67 -51.50
C GLY A 277 -19.13 -14.64 -51.87
N ASN A 278 -18.80 -14.54 -53.16
CA ASN A 278 -17.41 -14.42 -53.65
C ASN A 278 -16.95 -12.97 -53.84
N ASP A 279 -17.85 -11.99 -53.73
CA ASP A 279 -17.49 -10.58 -53.85
C ASP A 279 -16.60 -10.16 -52.67
N GLU A 280 -15.44 -9.58 -52.99
CA GLU A 280 -14.43 -9.20 -52.00
C GLU A 280 -14.64 -7.81 -51.38
N GLY A 281 -15.65 -7.11 -51.88
CA GLY A 281 -15.96 -5.74 -51.53
C GLY A 281 -16.34 -5.58 -50.06
N PHE A 282 -15.86 -4.48 -49.47
CA PHE A 282 -16.13 -4.18 -48.07
C PHE A 282 -17.63 -3.98 -47.84
N TRP A 283 -18.31 -3.18 -48.66
CA TRP A 283 -19.73 -2.88 -48.45
C TRP A 283 -20.62 -4.08 -48.82
N HIS A 284 -20.24 -4.83 -49.85
CA HIS A 284 -20.90 -6.08 -50.22
C HIS A 284 -20.88 -7.07 -49.04
N ARG A 285 -19.70 -7.34 -48.49
CA ARG A 285 -19.53 -8.26 -47.38
C ARG A 285 -20.14 -7.73 -46.09
N GLN A 286 -19.97 -6.44 -45.81
CA GLN A 286 -20.31 -5.86 -44.52
C GLN A 286 -21.78 -5.47 -44.38
N TYR A 287 -22.46 -5.07 -45.45
CA TYR A 287 -23.81 -4.47 -45.35
C TYR A 287 -24.85 -5.13 -46.25
N LEU A 288 -24.49 -5.49 -47.49
CA LEU A 288 -25.50 -5.90 -48.49
C LEU A 288 -26.30 -7.12 -48.04
N SER A 289 -25.66 -8.12 -47.42
CA SER A 289 -26.35 -9.32 -46.92
C SER A 289 -27.47 -8.97 -45.94
N PHE A 290 -27.16 -8.12 -44.96
CA PHE A 290 -28.12 -7.66 -43.94
C PHE A 290 -29.32 -6.95 -44.58
N TYR A 291 -29.07 -5.95 -45.42
CA TYR A 291 -30.16 -5.16 -46.01
C TYR A 291 -30.97 -5.95 -47.05
N LYS A 292 -30.35 -6.88 -47.79
CA LYS A 292 -31.06 -7.77 -48.71
C LYS A 292 -31.95 -8.76 -47.97
N ASN A 293 -31.52 -9.27 -46.80
CA ASN A 293 -32.38 -10.10 -45.95
C ASN A 293 -33.62 -9.35 -45.46
N ILE A 294 -33.47 -8.09 -45.05
CA ILE A 294 -34.59 -7.21 -44.68
C ILE A 294 -35.54 -7.02 -45.87
N TYR A 295 -35.00 -6.74 -47.06
CA TYR A 295 -35.77 -6.54 -48.28
C TYR A 295 -36.57 -7.78 -48.65
N ASN A 296 -35.91 -8.94 -48.70
CA ASN A 296 -36.53 -10.23 -49.05
C ASN A 296 -37.60 -10.66 -48.04
N ALA A 297 -37.46 -10.28 -46.76
CA ALA A 297 -38.47 -10.50 -45.73
C ALA A 297 -39.67 -9.53 -45.82
N GLY A 298 -39.69 -8.62 -46.81
CA GLY A 298 -40.74 -7.60 -46.96
C GLY A 298 -40.70 -6.53 -45.86
N GLN A 299 -39.59 -6.39 -45.16
CA GLN A 299 -39.43 -5.51 -43.99
C GLN A 299 -38.82 -4.14 -44.32
N LEU A 300 -38.71 -3.78 -45.60
CA LEU A 300 -38.13 -2.49 -46.02
C LEU A 300 -38.92 -1.29 -45.46
N ASP A 301 -40.26 -1.26 -45.58
CA ASP A 301 -41.07 -0.15 -45.04
C ASP A 301 -41.00 -0.03 -43.50
N PRO A 302 -41.08 -1.13 -42.72
CA PRO A 302 -40.77 -1.11 -41.28
C PRO A 302 -39.37 -0.57 -40.94
N MET A 303 -38.33 -0.92 -41.71
CA MET A 303 -36.98 -0.37 -41.51
C MET A 303 -36.96 1.15 -41.76
N ILE A 304 -37.62 1.64 -42.82
CA ILE A 304 -37.73 3.08 -43.07
C ILE A 304 -38.40 3.78 -41.88
N LEU A 305 -39.52 3.25 -41.37
CA LEU A 305 -40.18 3.79 -40.17
C LEU A 305 -39.27 3.79 -38.94
N PHE A 306 -38.43 2.76 -38.77
CA PHE A 306 -37.44 2.69 -37.69
C PHE A 306 -36.36 3.79 -37.82
N THR A 307 -35.88 4.05 -39.03
CA THR A 307 -34.84 5.08 -39.29
C THR A 307 -35.34 6.51 -39.08
N LEU A 308 -36.65 6.73 -39.18
CA LEU A 308 -37.29 8.05 -39.05
C LEU A 308 -37.63 8.44 -37.60
N GLN A 309 -37.21 7.66 -36.60
CA GLN A 309 -37.58 7.89 -35.19
C GLN A 309 -37.02 9.18 -34.57
N SER A 310 -35.96 9.74 -35.16
CA SER A 310 -35.38 11.03 -34.76
C SER A 310 -35.97 12.23 -35.51
N VAL A 311 -36.80 12.00 -36.54
CA VAL A 311 -37.38 13.08 -37.35
C VAL A 311 -38.49 13.79 -36.59
N THR A 312 -38.33 15.11 -36.43
CA THR A 312 -39.23 15.96 -35.64
C THR A 312 -40.39 16.57 -36.43
N ASN A 313 -40.38 16.44 -37.77
CA ASN A 313 -41.48 16.92 -38.61
C ASN A 313 -42.83 16.33 -38.14
N GLU A 314 -43.79 17.19 -37.83
CA GLU A 314 -45.03 16.81 -37.13
C GLU A 314 -45.79 15.66 -37.81
N LYS A 315 -45.90 15.68 -39.14
CA LYS A 315 -46.60 14.65 -39.91
C LYS A 315 -45.88 13.31 -39.80
N THR A 316 -44.58 13.31 -40.09
CA THR A 316 -43.75 12.10 -40.04
C THR A 316 -43.66 11.54 -38.63
N ALA A 317 -43.43 12.38 -37.62
CA ALA A 317 -43.35 11.98 -36.22
C ALA A 317 -44.65 11.34 -35.71
N LYS A 318 -45.81 11.92 -36.05
CA LYS A 318 -47.14 11.34 -35.75
C LYS A 318 -47.31 9.97 -36.42
N THR A 319 -46.94 9.85 -37.70
CA THR A 319 -47.02 8.57 -38.42
C THR A 319 -46.10 7.52 -37.81
N VAL A 320 -44.84 7.83 -37.56
CA VAL A 320 -43.87 6.90 -36.95
C VAL A 320 -44.33 6.44 -35.56
N THR A 321 -44.80 7.38 -34.73
CA THR A 321 -45.36 7.07 -33.40
C THR A 321 -46.55 6.12 -33.49
N SER A 322 -47.47 6.34 -34.43
CA SER A 322 -48.63 5.46 -34.66
C SER A 322 -48.26 4.04 -35.11
N LYS A 323 -47.02 3.82 -35.60
CA LYS A 323 -46.52 2.53 -36.11
C LYS A 323 -45.55 1.83 -35.16
N LYS A 324 -45.48 2.25 -33.89
CA LYS A 324 -44.58 1.67 -32.88
C LYS A 324 -44.58 0.13 -32.86
N SER A 325 -45.75 -0.51 -32.87
CA SER A 325 -45.86 -1.98 -32.87
C SER A 325 -45.19 -2.66 -34.08
N VAL A 326 -45.28 -2.02 -35.26
CA VAL A 326 -44.62 -2.48 -36.50
C VAL A 326 -43.10 -2.36 -36.36
N ILE A 327 -42.63 -1.24 -35.81
CA ILE A 327 -41.21 -0.97 -35.56
C ILE A 327 -40.64 -1.97 -34.54
N ASP A 328 -41.34 -2.19 -33.41
CA ASP A 328 -40.90 -3.11 -32.37
C ASP A 328 -40.78 -4.55 -32.91
N LYS A 329 -41.71 -4.97 -33.79
CA LYS A 329 -41.64 -6.27 -34.49
C LYS A 329 -40.44 -6.34 -35.43
N PHE A 330 -40.21 -5.29 -36.24
CA PHE A 330 -39.07 -5.20 -37.12
C PHE A 330 -37.74 -5.30 -36.36
N VAL A 331 -37.58 -4.57 -35.26
CA VAL A 331 -36.36 -4.61 -34.44
C VAL A 331 -36.06 -6.04 -33.98
N LYS A 332 -37.08 -6.78 -33.52
CA LYS A 332 -36.93 -8.17 -33.09
C LYS A 332 -36.41 -9.08 -34.22
N GLU A 333 -36.89 -8.90 -35.44
CA GLU A 333 -36.46 -9.69 -36.60
C GLU A 333 -35.08 -9.24 -37.11
N ALA A 334 -34.86 -7.93 -37.24
CA ALA A 334 -33.62 -7.33 -37.73
C ALA A 334 -32.42 -7.61 -36.81
N THR A 335 -32.64 -7.72 -35.49
CA THR A 335 -31.58 -8.04 -34.51
C THR A 335 -30.90 -9.37 -34.86
N ASN A 336 -31.64 -10.37 -35.33
CA ASN A 336 -31.06 -11.66 -35.73
C ASN A 336 -30.19 -11.54 -36.98
N TYR A 337 -30.67 -10.83 -38.00
CA TYR A 337 -29.90 -10.59 -39.22
C TYR A 337 -28.63 -9.77 -38.94
N TRP A 338 -28.75 -8.73 -38.11
CA TRP A 338 -27.63 -7.89 -37.70
C TRP A 338 -26.59 -8.71 -36.94
N SER A 339 -27.01 -9.48 -35.94
CA SER A 339 -26.10 -10.31 -35.13
C SER A 339 -25.36 -11.35 -35.98
N ASN A 340 -26.06 -12.01 -36.91
CA ASN A 340 -25.46 -13.00 -37.81
C ASN A 340 -24.46 -12.37 -38.79
N ASN A 341 -24.77 -11.18 -39.30
CA ASN A 341 -23.89 -10.44 -40.20
C ASN A 341 -22.62 -9.96 -39.47
N ASN A 342 -22.76 -9.53 -38.22
CA ASN A 342 -21.66 -9.00 -37.42
C ASN A 342 -20.74 -10.09 -36.87
N MET A 343 -21.19 -11.35 -36.90
CA MET A 343 -20.45 -12.51 -36.40
C MET A 343 -19.18 -12.78 -37.22
N PHE A 344 -19.07 -12.30 -38.46
CA PHE A 344 -17.92 -12.60 -39.32
C PHE A 344 -17.24 -11.32 -39.81
N GLN A 345 -15.91 -11.34 -39.79
CA GLN A 345 -15.06 -10.23 -40.24
C GLN A 345 -13.90 -10.75 -41.08
N TYR A 346 -13.40 -9.93 -42.00
CA TYR A 346 -12.17 -10.22 -42.73
C TYR A 346 -11.05 -9.37 -42.13
N LEU A 347 -10.15 -10.00 -41.40
CA LEU A 347 -9.06 -9.35 -40.67
C LEU A 347 -7.72 -9.94 -41.06
N GLU A 348 -6.65 -9.17 -40.88
CA GLU A 348 -5.32 -9.75 -40.76
C GLU A 348 -5.23 -10.45 -39.39
N PHE A 349 -5.22 -11.77 -39.42
CA PHE A 349 -5.26 -12.62 -38.24
C PHE A 349 -4.19 -13.70 -38.38
N GLU A 350 -3.30 -13.78 -37.39
CA GLU A 350 -2.12 -14.68 -37.40
C GLU A 350 -1.26 -14.54 -38.67
N GLY A 351 -1.06 -13.30 -39.13
CA GLY A 351 -0.21 -12.97 -40.28
C GLY A 351 -0.83 -13.24 -41.65
N LYS A 352 -2.14 -13.51 -41.72
CA LYS A 352 -2.88 -13.73 -42.98
C LYS A 352 -4.19 -12.96 -42.99
N LYS A 353 -4.56 -12.37 -44.13
CA LYS A 353 -5.91 -11.85 -44.36
C LYS A 353 -6.87 -13.02 -44.55
N GLN A 354 -7.81 -13.20 -43.62
CA GLN A 354 -8.75 -14.33 -43.64
C GLN A 354 -10.09 -13.98 -42.98
N LYS A 355 -11.12 -14.78 -43.27
CA LYS A 355 -12.43 -14.67 -42.61
C LYS A 355 -12.33 -15.25 -41.19
N VAL A 356 -12.71 -14.47 -40.19
CA VAL A 356 -12.72 -14.84 -38.79
C VAL A 356 -14.12 -14.64 -38.20
N GLY A 357 -14.45 -15.41 -37.17
CA GLY A 357 -15.56 -15.11 -36.28
C GLY A 357 -15.16 -13.99 -35.32
N LEU A 358 -16.02 -12.98 -35.17
CA LEU A 358 -15.93 -11.91 -34.17
C LEU A 358 -17.20 -11.96 -33.32
N LEU A 359 -17.04 -12.34 -32.05
CA LEU A 359 -18.13 -12.43 -31.07
C LEU A 359 -17.88 -11.42 -29.95
N PHE A 360 -18.94 -11.03 -29.25
CA PHE A 360 -18.86 -10.16 -28.07
C PHE A 360 -19.51 -10.83 -26.86
N LYS A 361 -18.80 -10.81 -25.73
CA LYS A 361 -19.33 -11.21 -24.42
C LYS A 361 -19.09 -10.06 -23.45
N ASP A 362 -20.15 -9.49 -22.86
CA ASP A 362 -20.05 -8.34 -21.96
C ASP A 362 -19.23 -7.16 -22.54
N SER A 363 -19.43 -6.88 -23.84
CA SER A 363 -18.67 -5.89 -24.65
C SER A 363 -17.20 -6.25 -24.94
N ALA A 364 -16.73 -7.41 -24.49
CA ALA A 364 -15.38 -7.89 -24.74
C ALA A 364 -15.32 -8.70 -26.06
N PRO A 365 -14.43 -8.35 -27.01
CA PRO A 365 -14.34 -9.05 -28.28
C PRO A 365 -13.64 -10.41 -28.15
N ILE A 366 -14.08 -11.34 -28.99
CA ILE A 366 -13.53 -12.70 -29.12
C ILE A 366 -13.36 -12.99 -30.60
N VAL A 367 -12.14 -13.34 -31.02
CA VAL A 367 -11.76 -13.49 -32.43
C VAL A 367 -11.12 -14.85 -32.68
N GLY A 368 -11.56 -15.57 -33.71
CA GLY A 368 -10.92 -16.83 -34.11
C GLY A 368 -11.46 -17.38 -35.42
N VAL A 369 -10.91 -18.49 -35.90
CA VAL A 369 -11.32 -19.11 -37.16
C VAL A 369 -12.48 -20.09 -36.91
N LEU A 370 -13.45 -20.09 -37.83
CA LEU A 370 -14.59 -20.99 -37.84
C LEU A 370 -14.52 -21.92 -39.06
N THR A 371 -14.92 -23.18 -38.88
CA THR A 371 -15.16 -24.13 -39.97
C THR A 371 -16.39 -23.72 -40.80
N ALA A 372 -16.61 -24.40 -41.93
CA ALA A 372 -17.80 -24.19 -42.77
C ALA A 372 -19.11 -24.44 -41.99
N GLU A 373 -19.10 -25.33 -41.00
CA GLU A 373 -20.24 -25.62 -40.10
C GLU A 373 -20.28 -24.70 -38.87
N ASN A 374 -19.57 -23.56 -38.89
CA ASN A 374 -19.47 -22.59 -37.79
C ASN A 374 -18.92 -23.17 -36.47
N LYS A 375 -18.07 -24.21 -36.53
CA LYS A 375 -17.34 -24.71 -35.35
C LYS A 375 -16.01 -23.98 -35.15
N PRO A 376 -15.65 -23.57 -33.93
CA PRO A 376 -14.41 -22.86 -33.64
C PRO A 376 -13.19 -23.79 -33.74
N ILE A 377 -12.15 -23.36 -34.46
CA ILE A 377 -10.88 -24.08 -34.65
C ILE A 377 -9.69 -23.14 -34.58
N GLY A 378 -8.48 -23.68 -34.37
CA GLY A 378 -7.26 -22.90 -34.27
C GLY A 378 -7.22 -22.06 -32.99
N ASN A 379 -6.42 -21.00 -32.97
CA ASN A 379 -6.35 -20.10 -31.82
C ASN A 379 -7.54 -19.15 -31.78
N TRP A 380 -8.17 -19.07 -30.61
CA TRP A 380 -9.24 -18.12 -30.30
C TRP A 380 -8.74 -17.09 -29.27
N TYR A 381 -8.78 -15.83 -29.65
CA TYR A 381 -8.27 -14.69 -28.90
C TYR A 381 -9.43 -13.97 -28.22
N TYR A 382 -9.41 -13.94 -26.90
CA TYR A 382 -10.34 -13.20 -26.07
C TYR A 382 -9.65 -11.94 -25.61
N TYR A 383 -10.34 -10.81 -25.70
CA TYR A 383 -9.82 -9.51 -25.34
C TYR A 383 -10.57 -8.97 -24.13
N HIS A 384 -10.00 -7.98 -23.45
CA HIS A 384 -10.72 -7.15 -22.50
C HIS A 384 -11.60 -6.12 -23.24
N PRO A 385 -12.63 -5.52 -22.60
CA PRO A 385 -13.44 -4.47 -23.22
C PRO A 385 -12.62 -3.28 -23.75
N GLN A 386 -11.45 -3.01 -23.17
CA GLN A 386 -10.52 -1.97 -23.60
C GLN A 386 -9.76 -2.31 -24.89
N GLY A 387 -9.79 -3.56 -25.34
CA GLY A 387 -9.22 -4.03 -26.61
C GLY A 387 -7.83 -4.68 -26.50
N ASN A 388 -7.24 -4.77 -25.30
CA ASN A 388 -6.02 -5.56 -25.06
C ASN A 388 -6.33 -7.04 -24.86
N LEU A 389 -5.34 -7.89 -25.16
CA LEU A 389 -5.46 -9.34 -25.10
C LEU A 389 -5.70 -9.81 -23.66
N HIS A 390 -6.66 -10.70 -23.47
CA HIS A 390 -6.96 -11.35 -22.20
C HIS A 390 -6.49 -12.80 -22.18
N LEU A 391 -6.82 -13.55 -23.24
CA LEU A 391 -6.67 -15.00 -23.26
C LEU A 391 -6.54 -15.51 -24.71
N ILE A 392 -5.69 -16.50 -24.95
CA ILE A 392 -5.59 -17.27 -26.19
C ILE A 392 -5.95 -18.72 -25.87
N VAL A 393 -6.93 -19.28 -26.58
CA VAL A 393 -7.39 -20.67 -26.45
C VAL A 393 -7.12 -21.43 -27.75
N PRO A 394 -6.19 -22.41 -27.76
CA PRO A 394 -5.95 -23.22 -28.95
C PRO A 394 -6.97 -24.36 -29.05
N LEU A 395 -7.63 -24.50 -30.20
CA LEU A 395 -8.67 -25.50 -30.46
C LEU A 395 -8.30 -26.42 -31.64
N ASN A 396 -8.52 -27.73 -31.49
CA ASN A 396 -8.38 -28.70 -32.58
C ASN A 396 -9.57 -28.66 -33.55
N MET A 397 -9.57 -29.54 -34.57
CA MET A 397 -10.64 -29.61 -35.57
C MET A 397 -12.02 -29.99 -35.01
N GLN A 398 -12.08 -30.54 -33.80
CA GLN A 398 -13.33 -30.88 -33.10
C GLN A 398 -13.82 -29.73 -32.19
N GLY A 399 -13.08 -28.63 -32.09
CA GLY A 399 -13.38 -27.51 -31.19
C GLY A 399 -13.01 -27.78 -29.74
N GLU A 400 -12.13 -28.75 -29.49
CA GLU A 400 -11.62 -29.10 -28.17
C GLU A 400 -10.29 -28.38 -27.91
N LYS A 401 -10.02 -27.96 -26.67
CA LYS A 401 -8.75 -27.33 -26.30
C LYS A 401 -7.58 -28.30 -26.54
N ASP A 402 -6.62 -27.88 -27.35
CA ASP A 402 -5.48 -28.71 -27.73
C ASP A 402 -4.26 -27.82 -28.06
N GLY A 403 -3.26 -27.81 -27.19
CA GLY A 403 -2.12 -26.88 -27.23
C GLY A 403 -1.97 -26.05 -25.95
N VAL A 404 -1.21 -24.95 -26.02
CA VAL A 404 -0.94 -24.06 -24.87
C VAL A 404 -1.92 -22.89 -24.82
N LEU A 405 -2.83 -22.91 -23.84
CA LEU A 405 -3.68 -21.78 -23.49
C LEU A 405 -2.84 -20.71 -22.78
N LYS A 406 -3.03 -19.43 -23.12
CA LYS A 406 -2.24 -18.31 -22.58
C LYS A 406 -3.14 -17.21 -22.03
N LYS A 407 -2.88 -16.71 -20.82
CA LYS A 407 -3.65 -15.63 -20.18
C LYS A 407 -2.77 -14.43 -19.88
N TYR A 408 -3.32 -13.23 -20.00
CA TYR A 408 -2.60 -11.96 -19.90
C TYR A 408 -3.21 -11.04 -18.84
N ASP A 409 -2.38 -10.24 -18.18
CA ASP A 409 -2.82 -9.22 -17.22
C ASP A 409 -3.50 -8.04 -17.92
N VAL A 410 -4.56 -7.54 -17.32
CA VAL A 410 -5.39 -6.46 -17.90
C VAL A 410 -4.65 -5.11 -17.96
N PHE A 411 -3.64 -4.90 -17.10
CA PHE A 411 -2.93 -3.62 -16.98
C PHE A 411 -1.57 -3.63 -17.67
N THR A 412 -0.77 -4.67 -17.40
CA THR A 412 0.61 -4.75 -17.91
C THR A 412 0.69 -5.38 -19.30
N ASN A 413 -0.38 -6.05 -19.75
CA ASN A 413 -0.39 -6.91 -20.94
C ASN A 413 0.63 -8.05 -20.89
N ASN A 414 1.26 -8.30 -19.74
CA ASN A 414 2.20 -9.39 -19.58
C ASN A 414 1.46 -10.73 -19.49
N LEU A 415 2.11 -11.77 -19.98
CA LEU A 415 1.65 -13.15 -19.81
C LEU A 415 1.65 -13.49 -18.31
N ILE A 416 0.51 -13.93 -17.78
CA ILE A 416 0.34 -14.32 -16.37
C ILE A 416 0.05 -15.81 -16.18
N GLU A 417 -0.33 -16.52 -17.24
CA GLU A 417 -0.56 -17.97 -17.19
C GLU A 417 -0.34 -18.63 -18.54
N GLU A 418 0.28 -19.81 -18.55
CA GLU A 418 0.31 -20.75 -19.67
C GLU A 418 -0.11 -22.13 -19.18
N THR A 419 -1.08 -22.77 -19.83
CA THR A 419 -1.55 -24.12 -19.46
C THR A 419 -1.64 -25.01 -20.70
N THR A 420 -1.01 -26.18 -20.67
CA THR A 420 -1.04 -27.14 -21.79
C THR A 420 -2.27 -28.05 -21.68
N TYR A 421 -3.05 -28.14 -22.76
CA TYR A 421 -4.22 -29.00 -22.90
C TYR A 421 -4.00 -30.03 -24.01
N THR A 422 -4.58 -31.22 -23.84
CA THR A 422 -4.79 -32.23 -24.89
C THR A 422 -6.25 -32.65 -24.85
N LYS A 423 -7.02 -32.35 -25.90
CA LYS A 423 -8.47 -32.68 -26.00
C LYS A 423 -9.28 -32.29 -24.76
N ASN A 424 -9.29 -30.99 -24.42
CA ASN A 424 -9.95 -30.40 -23.25
C ASN A 424 -9.39 -30.76 -21.87
N ILE A 425 -8.37 -31.64 -21.79
CA ILE A 425 -7.81 -32.11 -20.52
C ILE A 425 -6.42 -31.51 -20.31
N GLU A 426 -6.13 -30.98 -19.12
CA GLU A 426 -4.79 -30.49 -18.78
C GLU A 426 -3.76 -31.62 -18.88
N ASN A 427 -2.72 -31.42 -19.69
CA ASN A 427 -1.70 -32.43 -19.95
C ASN A 427 -0.40 -31.74 -20.39
N GLY A 428 0.63 -31.74 -19.54
CA GLY A 428 1.88 -31.01 -19.76
C GLY A 428 2.23 -30.11 -18.58
N ILE A 429 2.69 -28.87 -18.84
CA ILE A 429 3.08 -27.92 -17.79
C ILE A 429 2.10 -26.76 -17.77
N GLN A 430 1.71 -26.34 -16.57
CA GLN A 430 1.15 -25.03 -16.29
C GLN A 430 2.24 -24.14 -15.67
N LYS A 431 2.35 -22.90 -16.15
CA LYS A 431 3.18 -21.84 -15.56
C LYS A 431 2.30 -20.65 -15.23
N LYS A 432 2.45 -20.09 -14.04
CA LYS A 432 1.89 -18.79 -13.68
C LYS A 432 3.03 -17.81 -13.49
N TYR A 433 2.76 -16.55 -13.76
CA TYR A 433 3.74 -15.49 -13.72
C TYR A 433 3.21 -14.32 -12.89
N PHE A 434 4.13 -13.65 -12.17
CA PHE A 434 3.84 -12.35 -11.58
C PHE A 434 3.45 -11.35 -12.68
N LYS A 435 2.71 -10.29 -12.33
CA LYS A 435 2.31 -9.24 -13.29
C LYS A 435 3.48 -8.57 -14.01
N SER A 436 4.68 -8.67 -13.47
CA SER A 436 5.97 -8.21 -14.01
C SER A 436 6.64 -9.19 -14.98
N GLY A 437 6.18 -10.44 -15.05
CA GLY A 437 6.59 -11.43 -16.05
C GLY A 437 7.50 -12.54 -15.54
N GLU A 438 8.01 -12.48 -14.30
CA GLU A 438 8.78 -13.57 -13.70
C GLU A 438 7.86 -14.74 -13.32
N ILE A 439 8.39 -15.98 -13.34
CA ILE A 439 7.61 -17.17 -12.97
C ILE A 439 7.23 -17.09 -11.49
N GLU A 440 5.95 -17.28 -11.20
CA GLU A 440 5.36 -17.37 -9.86
C GLU A 440 5.15 -18.83 -9.44
N GLN A 441 4.70 -19.68 -10.37
CA GLN A 441 4.34 -21.06 -10.08
C GLN A 441 4.52 -21.97 -11.29
N MET A 442 4.92 -23.22 -11.06
CA MET A 442 4.96 -24.28 -12.06
C MET A 442 4.25 -25.53 -11.55
N ILE A 443 3.38 -26.11 -12.39
CA ILE A 443 2.62 -27.34 -12.10
C ILE A 443 2.75 -28.29 -13.28
N ARG A 444 2.96 -29.59 -13.04
CA ARG A 444 2.91 -30.63 -14.07
C ARG A 444 1.57 -31.38 -14.01
N TYR A 445 0.91 -31.50 -15.15
CA TYR A 445 -0.33 -32.24 -15.33
C TYR A 445 -0.13 -33.46 -16.23
N LYS A 446 -0.86 -34.53 -15.94
CA LYS A 446 -1.08 -35.68 -16.81
C LYS A 446 -2.52 -36.14 -16.68
N ASP A 447 -3.22 -36.23 -17.80
CA ASP A 447 -4.63 -36.67 -17.87
C ASP A 447 -5.55 -35.91 -16.88
N GLY A 448 -5.37 -34.59 -16.77
CA GLY A 448 -6.17 -33.70 -15.91
C GLY A 448 -5.77 -33.74 -14.44
N LYS A 449 -4.72 -34.51 -14.10
CA LYS A 449 -4.22 -34.63 -12.73
C LYS A 449 -2.86 -34.00 -12.59
N MET A 450 -2.69 -33.18 -11.55
CA MET A 450 -1.39 -32.70 -11.10
C MET A 450 -0.55 -33.90 -10.63
N ILE A 451 0.69 -33.96 -11.09
CA ILE A 451 1.66 -35.02 -10.80
C ILE A 451 3.02 -34.42 -10.44
N ASP A 452 3.89 -35.22 -9.83
CA ASP A 452 5.30 -34.91 -9.56
C ASP A 452 5.48 -33.81 -8.49
N THR A 453 5.50 -32.54 -8.87
CA THR A 453 5.78 -31.42 -7.96
C THR A 453 5.12 -30.13 -8.44
N VAL A 454 4.61 -29.34 -7.48
CA VAL A 454 4.31 -27.91 -7.67
C VAL A 454 5.46 -27.11 -7.10
N VAL A 455 5.97 -26.15 -7.87
CA VAL A 455 7.04 -25.25 -7.43
C VAL A 455 6.51 -23.82 -7.44
N ASN A 456 6.54 -23.15 -6.31
CA ASN A 456 6.24 -21.71 -6.19
C ASN A 456 7.56 -20.95 -6.08
N TYR A 457 7.60 -19.73 -6.60
CA TYR A 457 8.79 -18.90 -6.62
C TYR A 457 8.51 -17.55 -5.99
N TYR A 458 9.53 -17.00 -5.34
CA TYR A 458 9.61 -15.57 -5.07
C TYR A 458 9.80 -14.82 -6.38
N ARG A 459 9.45 -13.53 -6.40
CA ARG A 459 9.60 -12.69 -7.58
C ARG A 459 11.05 -12.56 -8.07
N GLY A 460 12.01 -12.67 -7.16
CA GLY A 460 13.44 -12.74 -7.49
C GLY A 460 13.88 -14.07 -8.14
N GLY A 461 12.97 -15.03 -8.34
CA GLY A 461 13.23 -16.33 -8.96
C GLY A 461 13.71 -17.42 -7.99
N GLN A 462 13.99 -17.07 -6.72
CA GLN A 462 14.29 -18.05 -5.69
C GLN A 462 13.07 -18.94 -5.43
N THR A 463 13.27 -20.24 -5.25
CA THR A 463 12.18 -21.17 -4.90
C THR A 463 11.59 -20.82 -3.54
N MET A 464 10.26 -20.63 -3.51
CA MET A 464 9.47 -20.40 -2.30
C MET A 464 8.93 -21.72 -1.75
N ASP A 465 8.29 -22.54 -2.59
CA ASP A 465 7.75 -23.83 -2.18
C ASP A 465 8.11 -24.94 -3.17
N ILE A 466 8.30 -26.15 -2.66
CA ILE A 466 8.33 -27.39 -3.43
C ILE A 466 7.31 -28.33 -2.79
N ILE A 467 6.25 -28.67 -3.51
CA ILE A 467 5.12 -29.46 -3.02
C ILE A 467 5.02 -30.74 -3.85
N PRO A 468 5.51 -31.88 -3.35
CA PRO A 468 5.36 -33.17 -4.03
C PRO A 468 3.90 -33.61 -4.16
N LEU A 469 3.54 -34.12 -5.34
CA LEU A 469 2.18 -34.55 -5.68
C LEU A 469 2.15 -35.94 -6.32
N LYS A 470 1.08 -36.68 -6.00
CA LYS A 470 0.67 -37.92 -6.66
C LYS A 470 -0.84 -37.90 -6.89
N ASP A 471 -1.26 -37.95 -8.15
CA ASP A 471 -2.68 -37.97 -8.56
C ASP A 471 -3.53 -36.86 -7.88
N ASN A 472 -3.12 -35.59 -8.02
CA ASN A 472 -3.71 -34.40 -7.37
C ASN A 472 -3.53 -34.28 -5.86
N LEU A 473 -3.02 -35.31 -5.17
CA LEU A 473 -2.86 -35.32 -3.73
C LEU A 473 -1.41 -35.03 -3.35
N ARG A 474 -1.20 -34.26 -2.28
CA ARG A 474 0.15 -34.04 -1.73
C ARG A 474 0.69 -35.37 -1.20
N ASP A 475 1.87 -35.77 -1.64
CA ASP A 475 2.44 -37.07 -1.30
C ASP A 475 3.97 -36.97 -1.25
N GLY A 476 4.53 -37.04 -0.05
CA GLY A 476 5.94 -36.72 0.22
C GLY A 476 6.09 -35.49 1.13
N ILE A 477 7.31 -34.95 1.20
CA ILE A 477 7.63 -33.81 2.07
C ILE A 477 7.56 -32.51 1.26
N ALA A 478 6.55 -31.68 1.53
CA ALA A 478 6.49 -30.33 1.02
C ALA A 478 7.45 -29.42 1.80
N THR A 479 8.21 -28.59 1.11
CA THR A 479 9.19 -27.67 1.72
C THR A 479 8.89 -26.24 1.31
N THR A 480 8.98 -25.32 2.26
CA THR A 480 8.91 -23.87 2.04
C THR A 480 10.23 -23.25 2.44
N TYR A 481 10.71 -22.26 1.71
CA TYR A 481 11.98 -21.58 1.92
C TYR A 481 11.75 -20.09 2.22
N TYR A 482 12.73 -19.45 2.85
CA TYR A 482 12.86 -18.00 2.91
C TYR A 482 13.42 -17.46 1.58
N GLU A 483 13.36 -16.14 1.37
CA GLU A 483 13.83 -15.49 0.14
C GLU A 483 15.34 -15.66 -0.08
N ASN A 484 16.11 -15.90 0.97
CA ASN A 484 17.52 -16.26 0.87
C ASN A 484 17.80 -17.74 0.58
N GLY A 485 16.75 -18.57 0.42
CA GLY A 485 16.84 -20.00 0.14
C GLY A 485 17.01 -20.90 1.37
N GLN A 486 17.02 -20.34 2.59
CA GLN A 486 17.01 -21.16 3.81
C GLN A 486 15.67 -21.87 3.99
N LEU A 487 15.69 -23.11 4.49
CA LEU A 487 14.46 -23.86 4.76
C LEU A 487 13.65 -23.13 5.85
N LYS A 488 12.35 -22.92 5.59
CA LYS A 488 11.40 -22.27 6.50
C LYS A 488 10.43 -23.27 7.10
N ILE A 489 9.89 -24.18 6.29
CA ILE A 489 8.91 -25.19 6.72
C ILE A 489 9.18 -26.52 6.01
N SER A 490 9.05 -27.63 6.72
CA SER A 490 9.01 -28.99 6.20
C SER A 490 7.72 -29.66 6.64
N THR A 491 6.86 -29.99 5.70
CA THR A 491 5.49 -30.47 5.92
C THR A 491 5.29 -31.83 5.25
N PRO A 492 5.14 -32.93 6.02
CA PRO A 492 5.01 -34.26 5.45
C PRO A 492 3.55 -34.58 5.10
N PHE A 493 3.33 -35.11 3.90
CA PHE A 493 2.04 -35.56 3.41
C PHE A 493 2.08 -37.03 2.98
N THR A 494 0.99 -37.75 3.21
CA THR A 494 0.71 -39.08 2.65
C THR A 494 -0.69 -39.05 2.05
N ALA A 495 -0.83 -39.28 0.75
CA ALA A 495 -2.11 -39.27 0.05
C ALA A 495 -3.02 -38.05 0.37
N GLY A 496 -2.43 -36.87 0.48
CA GLY A 496 -3.11 -35.59 0.73
C GLY A 496 -3.27 -35.23 2.20
N GLU A 497 -3.05 -36.16 3.13
CA GLU A 497 -3.17 -35.94 4.57
C GLU A 497 -1.81 -35.61 5.20
N LEU A 498 -1.78 -34.66 6.14
CA LEU A 498 -0.56 -34.38 6.92
C LEU A 498 -0.22 -35.61 7.77
N ASN A 499 0.94 -36.20 7.54
CA ASN A 499 1.32 -37.44 8.21
C ASN A 499 2.84 -37.57 8.30
N GLY A 500 3.39 -37.47 9.51
CA GLY A 500 4.82 -37.52 9.80
C GLY A 500 5.31 -36.36 10.67
N LEU A 501 6.62 -36.12 10.63
CA LEU A 501 7.28 -35.04 11.38
C LEU A 501 7.16 -33.68 10.66
N TYR A 502 6.38 -32.77 11.21
CA TYR A 502 6.29 -31.37 10.79
C TYR A 502 7.36 -30.53 11.49
N GLN A 503 8.05 -29.66 10.74
CA GLN A 503 9.09 -28.79 11.26
C GLN A 503 9.01 -27.38 10.67
N THR A 504 9.30 -26.37 11.48
CA THR A 504 9.57 -24.99 11.02
C THR A 504 10.94 -24.54 11.49
N TYR A 505 11.50 -23.55 10.83
CA TYR A 505 12.81 -22.98 11.10
C TYR A 505 12.71 -21.46 11.16
N HIS A 506 13.63 -20.82 11.88
CA HIS A 506 13.79 -19.37 11.94
C HIS A 506 14.60 -18.86 10.74
N GLU A 507 14.60 -17.54 10.50
CA GLU A 507 15.33 -16.91 9.38
C GLU A 507 16.85 -17.11 9.44
N ASN A 508 17.40 -17.53 10.58
CA ASN A 508 18.81 -17.92 10.72
C ASN A 508 19.07 -19.42 10.55
N GLY A 509 18.07 -20.18 10.08
CA GLY A 509 18.16 -21.61 9.79
C GLY A 509 18.02 -22.55 10.99
N LYS A 510 17.88 -22.02 12.22
CA LYS A 510 17.69 -22.86 13.41
C LYS A 510 16.25 -23.38 13.51
N LEU A 511 16.09 -24.59 14.05
CA LEU A 511 14.77 -25.19 14.28
C LEU A 511 13.92 -24.29 15.17
N SER A 512 12.68 -24.05 14.76
CA SER A 512 11.69 -23.21 15.44
C SER A 512 10.62 -24.07 16.09
N VAL A 513 9.97 -24.95 15.34
CA VAL A 513 8.96 -25.87 15.88
C VAL A 513 9.19 -27.27 15.34
N LYS A 514 8.92 -28.30 16.15
CA LYS A 514 8.77 -29.67 15.68
C LYS A 514 7.58 -30.36 16.34
N VAL A 515 6.85 -31.17 15.58
CA VAL A 515 5.71 -31.95 16.06
C VAL A 515 5.39 -33.10 15.13
N THR A 516 4.86 -34.20 15.68
CA THR A 516 4.33 -35.31 14.88
C THR A 516 2.85 -35.08 14.57
N VAL A 517 2.47 -35.31 13.32
CA VAL A 517 1.10 -35.24 12.84
C VAL A 517 0.73 -36.61 12.29
N GLU A 518 -0.43 -37.14 12.65
CA GLU A 518 -0.97 -38.40 12.17
C GLU A 518 -2.36 -38.14 11.55
N LYS A 519 -2.50 -38.37 10.24
CA LYS A 519 -3.75 -38.16 9.49
C LYS A 519 -4.39 -36.78 9.71
N GLY A 520 -3.60 -35.73 9.62
CA GLY A 520 -4.06 -34.35 9.84
C GLY A 520 -4.05 -33.90 11.29
N VAL A 521 -3.91 -34.83 12.25
CA VAL A 521 -4.09 -34.57 13.67
C VAL A 521 -2.75 -34.55 14.37
N ILE A 522 -2.45 -33.47 15.08
CA ILE A 522 -1.29 -33.37 15.96
C ILE A 522 -1.46 -34.36 17.12
N THR A 523 -0.47 -35.24 17.28
CA THR A 523 -0.40 -36.22 18.38
C THR A 523 1.00 -36.22 19.01
N GLY A 524 1.07 -36.42 20.32
CA GLY A 524 2.34 -36.47 21.05
C GLY A 524 2.83 -35.10 21.50
N GLU A 525 4.14 -34.85 21.46
CA GLU A 525 4.74 -33.61 21.98
C GLU A 525 5.01 -32.60 20.85
N LYS A 526 4.53 -31.37 21.03
CA LYS A 526 4.94 -30.21 20.24
C LYS A 526 6.00 -29.41 21.00
N LYS A 527 7.15 -29.20 20.38
CA LYS A 527 8.24 -28.37 20.94
C LYS A 527 8.45 -27.13 20.09
N SER A 528 8.58 -25.97 20.75
CA SER A 528 8.98 -24.70 20.14
C SER A 528 10.31 -24.24 20.71
N TYR A 529 11.09 -23.52 19.92
CA TYR A 529 12.43 -23.05 20.25
C TYR A 529 12.58 -21.57 19.87
N TYR A 530 13.31 -20.81 20.68
CA TYR A 530 13.74 -19.46 20.34
C TYR A 530 14.79 -19.46 19.22
N PRO A 531 15.03 -18.34 18.51
CA PRO A 531 16.06 -18.24 17.46
C PRO A 531 17.51 -18.40 17.92
N ASN A 532 17.74 -18.46 19.23
CA ASN A 532 19.04 -18.85 19.79
C ASN A 532 19.20 -20.39 19.88
N GLY A 533 18.11 -21.15 19.77
CA GLY A 533 18.03 -22.62 19.85
C GLY A 533 17.52 -23.17 21.20
N GLN A 534 17.22 -22.31 22.18
CA GLN A 534 16.70 -22.73 23.48
C GLN A 534 15.21 -23.06 23.41
N LEU A 535 14.76 -24.01 24.22
CA LEU A 535 13.35 -24.43 24.29
C LEU A 535 12.47 -23.29 24.81
N GLU A 536 11.40 -22.99 24.10
CA GLU A 536 10.39 -22.00 24.47
C GLU A 536 9.20 -22.68 25.15
N TYR A 537 8.70 -23.79 24.60
CA TYR A 537 7.68 -24.60 25.26
C TYR A 537 7.67 -26.03 24.77
N GLU A 538 7.07 -26.89 25.60
CA GLU A 538 6.80 -28.29 25.30
C GLU A 538 5.39 -28.66 25.76
N TYR A 539 4.49 -28.85 24.79
CA TYR A 539 3.07 -29.05 25.04
C TYR A 539 2.64 -30.46 24.58
N PRO A 540 1.93 -31.23 25.42
CA PRO A 540 1.36 -32.51 25.03
C PRO A 540 0.07 -32.29 24.25
N PHE A 541 -0.04 -32.87 23.07
CA PHE A 541 -1.19 -32.79 22.19
C PHE A 541 -1.90 -34.14 22.08
N LYS A 542 -3.23 -34.07 22.15
CA LYS A 542 -4.15 -35.17 21.87
C LYS A 542 -5.31 -34.62 21.03
N ASN A 543 -5.51 -35.17 19.83
CA ASN A 543 -6.57 -34.74 18.92
C ASN A 543 -6.54 -33.24 18.63
N ASP A 544 -5.38 -32.72 18.18
CA ASP A 544 -5.13 -31.29 17.87
C ASP A 544 -5.24 -30.30 19.03
N LYS A 545 -5.45 -30.81 20.24
CA LYS A 545 -5.64 -30.00 21.44
C LYS A 545 -4.58 -30.31 22.46
N VAL A 546 -4.07 -29.27 23.11
CA VAL A 546 -3.18 -29.45 24.26
C VAL A 546 -3.97 -30.15 25.36
N ASP A 547 -3.48 -31.30 25.79
CA ASP A 547 -4.13 -32.13 26.81
C ASP A 547 -3.05 -32.78 27.68
N GLY A 548 -2.95 -32.32 28.92
CA GLY A 548 -1.92 -32.74 29.86
C GLY A 548 -1.17 -31.58 30.49
N ALA A 549 -0.08 -31.92 31.19
CA ALA A 549 0.79 -30.95 31.84
C ALA A 549 1.70 -30.26 30.83
N PHE A 550 1.88 -28.95 30.97
CA PHE A 550 2.69 -28.15 30.05
C PHE A 550 3.70 -27.27 30.79
N LYS A 551 4.77 -26.88 30.08
CA LYS A 551 5.72 -25.86 30.51
C LYS A 551 6.08 -24.92 29.37
N LYS A 552 6.17 -23.63 29.69
CA LYS A 552 6.70 -22.56 28.87
C LYS A 552 7.90 -21.93 29.58
N TYR A 553 8.89 -21.50 28.82
CA TYR A 553 10.16 -21.00 29.32
C TYR A 553 10.47 -19.64 28.73
N TYR A 554 11.09 -18.78 29.53
CA TYR A 554 11.72 -17.55 29.05
C TYR A 554 12.95 -17.85 28.17
N PRO A 555 13.45 -16.88 27.40
CA PRO A 555 14.69 -17.02 26.64
C PRO A 555 15.94 -17.22 27.51
N ASN A 556 15.84 -17.19 28.84
CA ASN A 556 16.91 -17.54 29.78
C ASN A 556 16.83 -18.99 30.29
N GLY A 557 15.81 -19.75 29.87
CA GLY A 557 15.57 -21.13 30.27
C GLY A 557 14.81 -21.28 31.59
N GLN A 558 14.47 -20.20 32.29
CA GLN A 558 13.59 -20.26 33.46
C GLN A 558 12.13 -20.47 33.03
N VAL A 559 11.33 -21.12 33.88
CA VAL A 559 9.91 -21.37 33.62
C VAL A 559 9.17 -20.02 33.62
N GLU A 560 8.44 -19.74 32.53
CA GLU A 560 7.52 -18.61 32.41
C GLU A 560 6.12 -19.01 32.90
N GLU A 561 5.69 -20.24 32.60
CA GLU A 561 4.36 -20.74 32.90
C GLU A 561 4.35 -22.26 32.99
N GLU A 562 3.62 -22.81 33.96
CA GLU A 562 3.34 -24.24 34.03
C GLU A 562 1.93 -24.52 34.55
N GLY A 563 1.37 -25.66 34.16
CA GLY A 563 0.04 -26.05 34.58
C GLY A 563 -0.50 -27.23 33.80
N LYS A 564 -1.82 -27.31 33.70
CA LYS A 564 -2.51 -28.36 32.93
C LYS A 564 -3.49 -27.73 31.96
N MET A 565 -3.60 -28.36 30.79
CA MET A 565 -4.66 -28.07 29.84
C MET A 565 -5.52 -29.31 29.61
N MET A 566 -6.80 -29.08 29.34
CA MET A 566 -7.76 -30.09 28.90
C MET A 566 -8.44 -29.59 27.64
N ALA A 567 -8.39 -30.37 26.57
CA ALA A 567 -8.98 -30.01 25.28
C ALA A 567 -8.59 -28.59 24.78
N GLY A 568 -7.33 -28.19 24.99
CA GLY A 568 -6.74 -26.92 24.52
C GLY A 568 -7.05 -25.71 25.38
N LYS A 569 -7.63 -25.89 26.58
CA LYS A 569 -7.92 -24.81 27.52
C LYS A 569 -7.25 -25.08 28.85
N TYR A 570 -6.89 -24.02 29.58
CA TYR A 570 -6.40 -24.14 30.95
C TYR A 570 -7.39 -24.95 31.80
N PHE A 571 -6.87 -25.88 32.59
CA PHE A 571 -7.66 -26.73 33.46
C PHE A 571 -6.95 -26.93 34.79
N GLY A 572 -7.70 -26.83 35.88
CA GLY A 572 -7.11 -26.94 37.21
C GLY A 572 -6.15 -25.78 37.49
N GLU A 573 -5.13 -26.05 38.29
CA GLU A 573 -4.17 -25.05 38.75
C GLU A 573 -3.12 -24.73 37.68
N ASN A 574 -2.95 -23.44 37.41
CA ASN A 574 -1.95 -22.90 36.50
C ASN A 574 -1.19 -21.79 37.22
N VAL A 575 0.12 -21.73 36.98
CA VAL A 575 1.06 -20.79 37.63
C VAL A 575 1.91 -20.14 36.56
N SER A 576 2.02 -18.81 36.60
CA SER A 576 2.98 -18.04 35.81
C SER A 576 4.03 -17.42 36.74
N TYR A 577 5.23 -17.19 36.19
CA TYR A 577 6.38 -16.70 36.92
C TYR A 577 6.94 -15.47 36.23
N TYR A 578 7.65 -14.64 36.98
CA TYR A 578 8.58 -13.65 36.46
C TYR A 578 9.85 -14.33 35.91
N SER A 579 10.62 -13.62 35.10
CA SER A 579 11.88 -14.11 34.51
C SER A 579 13.03 -14.36 35.50
N ASN A 580 12.81 -14.06 36.78
CA ASN A 580 13.68 -14.41 37.91
C ASN A 580 13.17 -15.64 38.71
N GLY A 581 12.02 -16.22 38.34
CA GLY A 581 11.42 -17.39 38.96
C GLY A 581 10.42 -17.12 40.09
N THR A 582 10.19 -15.85 40.49
CA THR A 582 9.12 -15.51 41.46
C THR A 582 7.76 -15.73 40.82
N VAL A 583 6.76 -16.23 41.56
CA VAL A 583 5.38 -16.40 41.04
C VAL A 583 4.81 -15.02 40.68
N TYR A 584 4.22 -14.89 39.50
CA TYR A 584 3.49 -13.69 39.05
C TYR A 584 1.98 -13.85 39.24
N SER A 585 1.43 -14.99 38.83
CA SER A 585 0.03 -15.31 39.04
C SER A 585 -0.18 -16.80 39.28
N LYS A 586 -1.22 -17.14 40.03
CA LYS A 586 -1.70 -18.53 40.14
C LYS A 586 -3.22 -18.57 40.30
N GLY A 587 -3.86 -19.54 39.68
CA GLY A 587 -5.32 -19.62 39.65
C GLY A 587 -5.85 -20.95 39.17
N LYS A 588 -7.16 -21.14 39.30
CA LYS A 588 -7.87 -22.37 38.89
C LYS A 588 -8.87 -22.10 37.76
N TYR A 589 -8.92 -23.06 36.84
CA TYR A 589 -9.81 -23.07 35.70
C TYR A 589 -10.72 -24.30 35.72
N ASP A 590 -11.97 -24.15 35.31
CA ASP A 590 -12.94 -25.24 35.17
C ASP A 590 -12.73 -26.07 33.89
N GLU A 591 -13.53 -27.13 33.72
CA GLU A 591 -13.49 -28.00 32.53
C GLU A 591 -13.85 -27.26 31.22
N ALA A 592 -14.54 -26.12 31.31
CA ALA A 592 -14.85 -25.28 30.16
C ALA A 592 -13.71 -24.30 29.82
N GLY A 593 -12.62 -24.32 30.60
CA GLY A 593 -11.48 -23.41 30.50
C GLY A 593 -11.74 -22.01 31.04
N LYS A 594 -12.81 -21.84 31.81
CA LYS A 594 -13.15 -20.56 32.41
C LYS A 594 -12.54 -20.47 33.79
N GLU A 595 -12.11 -19.27 34.16
CA GLU A 595 -11.67 -18.95 35.50
C GLU A 595 -12.76 -19.36 36.51
N ASN A 596 -12.39 -20.16 37.52
CA ASN A 596 -13.34 -20.67 38.50
C ASN A 596 -12.67 -20.87 39.85
N GLY A 597 -12.93 -19.93 40.76
CA GLY A 597 -12.22 -19.72 42.01
C GLY A 597 -11.36 -18.45 41.95
N VAL A 598 -10.47 -18.32 42.94
CA VAL A 598 -9.62 -17.14 43.10
C VAL A 598 -8.38 -17.26 42.22
N ILE A 599 -8.11 -16.22 41.42
CA ILE A 599 -6.85 -16.01 40.73
C ILE A 599 -6.09 -14.91 41.48
N GLU A 600 -4.88 -15.23 41.93
CA GLU A 600 -4.03 -14.37 42.73
C GLU A 600 -2.86 -13.85 41.90
N TYR A 601 -2.54 -12.56 42.05
CA TYR A 601 -1.40 -11.91 41.41
C TYR A 601 -0.42 -11.39 42.46
N PHE A 602 0.86 -11.56 42.19
CA PHE A 602 1.97 -11.32 43.10
C PHE A 602 2.96 -10.33 42.51
N ASP A 603 3.55 -9.49 43.35
CA ASP A 603 4.66 -8.62 42.95
C ASP A 603 5.98 -9.39 42.85
N SER A 604 7.04 -8.69 42.45
CA SER A 604 8.37 -9.27 42.25
C SER A 604 9.00 -9.83 43.53
N GLU A 605 8.49 -9.44 44.71
CA GLU A 605 8.86 -9.96 46.03
C GLU A 605 8.00 -11.17 46.46
N GLY A 606 7.03 -11.57 45.64
CA GLY A 606 6.12 -12.67 45.92
C GLY A 606 4.97 -12.32 46.87
N LYS A 607 4.70 -11.03 47.10
CA LYS A 607 3.55 -10.60 47.91
C LYS A 607 2.33 -10.37 47.03
N LYS A 608 1.17 -10.84 47.50
CA LYS A 608 -0.10 -10.62 46.79
C LYS A 608 -0.44 -9.13 46.74
N PHE A 609 -0.90 -8.65 45.58
CA PHE A 609 -1.36 -7.27 45.42
C PHE A 609 -2.80 -7.16 44.92
N VAL A 610 -3.27 -8.13 44.12
CA VAL A 610 -4.67 -8.22 43.70
C VAL A 610 -5.10 -9.68 43.52
N ALA A 611 -6.35 -9.98 43.81
CA ALA A 611 -6.98 -11.26 43.51
C ALA A 611 -8.38 -11.06 42.92
N PHE A 612 -8.74 -11.94 42.01
CA PHE A 612 -10.05 -11.95 41.35
C PHE A 612 -10.73 -13.29 41.61
N ASP A 613 -11.90 -13.25 42.24
CA ASP A 613 -12.75 -14.42 42.45
C ASP A 613 -13.71 -14.57 41.27
N PHE A 614 -13.57 -15.67 40.54
CA PHE A 614 -14.37 -15.97 39.37
C PHE A 614 -15.35 -17.12 39.64
N LYS A 615 -16.51 -17.04 38.99
CA LYS A 615 -17.46 -18.15 38.88
C LYS A 615 -17.78 -18.38 37.41
N LYS A 616 -17.28 -19.47 36.84
CA LYS A 616 -17.45 -19.82 35.42
C LYS A 616 -17.13 -18.65 34.47
N GLY A 617 -16.00 -17.96 34.73
CA GLY A 617 -15.47 -16.84 33.93
C GLY A 617 -16.08 -15.47 34.24
N SER A 618 -17.14 -15.41 35.07
CA SER A 618 -17.69 -14.14 35.53
C SER A 618 -17.03 -13.71 36.83
N ILE A 619 -16.47 -12.50 36.87
CA ILE A 619 -15.86 -11.92 38.08
C ILE A 619 -16.95 -11.70 39.12
N GLN A 620 -16.83 -12.34 40.27
CA GLN A 620 -17.75 -12.17 41.40
C GLN A 620 -17.22 -11.15 42.42
N LYS A 621 -15.90 -11.14 42.64
CA LYS A 621 -15.24 -10.27 43.62
C LYS A 621 -13.82 -9.93 43.16
N ILE A 622 -13.40 -8.70 43.42
CA ILE A 622 -12.02 -8.22 43.29
C ILE A 622 -11.53 -7.88 44.70
N GLU A 623 -10.35 -8.33 45.07
CA GLU A 623 -9.73 -8.06 46.37
C GLU A 623 -8.33 -7.48 46.16
N VAL A 624 -8.04 -6.37 46.85
CA VAL A 624 -6.78 -5.62 46.74
C VAL A 624 -6.06 -5.70 48.08
N PHE A 625 -4.75 -5.91 48.03
CA PHE A 625 -3.92 -6.18 49.21
C PHE A 625 -2.83 -5.12 49.39
N ASP A 626 -2.54 -4.78 50.65
CA ASP A 626 -1.37 -3.94 50.99
C ASP A 626 -0.05 -4.75 50.95
N GLN A 627 1.05 -4.14 51.39
CA GLN A 627 2.37 -4.78 51.42
C GLN A 627 2.51 -5.88 52.49
N GLN A 628 1.59 -5.93 53.46
CA GLN A 628 1.53 -6.97 54.48
C GLN A 628 0.52 -8.07 54.11
N GLU A 629 0.07 -8.10 52.85
CA GLU A 629 -0.95 -9.01 52.33
C GLU A 629 -2.30 -8.91 53.06
N LYS A 630 -2.58 -7.78 53.70
CA LYS A 630 -3.88 -7.51 54.30
C LYS A 630 -4.81 -6.92 53.24
N SER A 631 -6.03 -7.48 53.18
CA SER A 631 -7.09 -6.97 52.31
C SER A 631 -7.45 -5.53 52.71
N ILE A 632 -7.27 -4.59 51.78
CA ILE A 632 -7.56 -3.16 51.96
C ILE A 632 -8.78 -2.71 51.18
N LYS A 633 -9.18 -3.45 50.13
CA LYS A 633 -10.35 -3.13 49.32
C LYS A 633 -10.97 -4.41 48.77
N THR A 634 -12.29 -4.49 48.86
CA THR A 634 -13.09 -5.56 48.26
C THR A 634 -14.18 -4.95 47.39
N ILE A 635 -14.27 -5.39 46.14
CA ILE A 635 -15.28 -4.95 45.19
C ILE A 635 -16.08 -6.17 44.72
N SER A 636 -17.35 -6.25 45.11
CA SER A 636 -18.22 -7.36 44.76
C SER A 636 -19.19 -7.00 43.63
N LYS A 637 -19.48 -7.97 42.76
CA LYS A 637 -20.49 -7.86 41.71
C LYS A 637 -21.88 -7.76 42.34
N SER A 638 -22.68 -6.80 41.87
CA SER A 638 -24.06 -6.54 42.32
C SER A 638 -25.02 -6.76 41.15
N GLY A 639 -25.73 -7.89 41.18
CA GLY A 639 -26.52 -8.34 40.03
C GLY A 639 -25.66 -8.53 38.78
N ALA A 640 -25.99 -7.82 37.71
CA ALA A 640 -25.22 -7.81 36.46
C ALA A 640 -24.00 -6.89 36.48
N LYS A 641 -23.90 -5.98 37.47
CA LYS A 641 -22.95 -4.85 37.45
C LYS A 641 -21.75 -5.08 38.36
N LEU A 642 -20.56 -4.72 37.90
CA LEU A 642 -19.32 -4.70 38.67
C LEU A 642 -18.56 -3.40 38.38
N LYS A 643 -18.18 -2.68 39.44
CA LYS A 643 -17.20 -1.58 39.35
C LYS A 643 -15.82 -2.21 39.23
N TYR A 644 -15.30 -2.31 38.02
CA TYR A 644 -14.05 -2.98 37.77
C TYR A 644 -12.88 -2.07 38.11
N GLU A 645 -11.90 -2.62 38.81
CA GLU A 645 -10.60 -2.00 39.05
C GLU A 645 -9.50 -3.06 38.90
N ASN A 646 -8.36 -2.66 38.35
CA ASN A 646 -7.16 -3.47 38.31
C ASN A 646 -5.96 -2.63 38.75
N TYR A 647 -4.87 -3.28 39.17
CA TYR A 647 -3.75 -2.65 39.84
C TYR A 647 -2.42 -3.11 39.25
N TYR A 648 -1.40 -2.28 39.37
CA TYR A 648 -0.01 -2.67 39.13
C TYR A 648 0.56 -3.45 40.32
N PRO A 649 1.68 -4.19 40.16
CA PRO A 649 2.43 -4.79 41.27
C PRO A 649 2.80 -3.79 42.37
N THR A 650 3.02 -2.52 41.98
CA THR A 650 3.28 -1.39 42.88
C THR A 650 2.04 -0.95 43.69
N ARG A 651 0.88 -1.59 43.49
CA ARG A 651 -0.44 -1.31 44.12
C ARG A 651 -1.11 0.01 43.70
N HIS A 652 -0.61 0.66 42.65
CA HIS A 652 -1.30 1.78 42.02
C HIS A 652 -2.40 1.29 41.07
N LEU A 653 -3.50 2.04 40.98
CA LEU A 653 -4.62 1.74 40.08
C LEU A 653 -4.13 1.73 38.62
N LEU A 654 -4.26 0.61 37.93
CA LEU A 654 -3.93 0.45 36.51
C LEU A 654 -5.08 0.91 35.64
N CYS A 655 -6.31 0.48 35.95
CA CYS A 655 -7.49 0.89 35.22
C CYS A 655 -8.77 0.75 36.05
N GLU A 656 -9.79 1.49 35.65
CA GLU A 656 -11.13 1.41 36.22
C GLU A 656 -12.21 1.56 35.14
N GLY A 657 -13.38 0.97 35.40
CA GLY A 657 -14.55 1.07 34.53
C GLY A 657 -15.75 0.30 35.08
N GLU A 658 -16.83 0.23 34.30
CA GLU A 658 -18.00 -0.56 34.66
C GLU A 658 -18.09 -1.80 33.76
N ILE A 659 -18.39 -2.94 34.36
CA ILE A 659 -18.78 -4.17 33.66
C ILE A 659 -20.26 -4.40 33.92
N ILE A 660 -21.05 -4.56 32.86
CA ILE A 660 -22.48 -4.89 32.91
C ILE A 660 -22.68 -6.15 32.05
N ASP A 661 -23.30 -7.18 32.62
CA ASP A 661 -23.52 -8.47 31.95
C ASP A 661 -22.21 -9.05 31.38
N ASP A 662 -21.14 -8.96 32.18
CA ASP A 662 -19.78 -9.40 31.84
C ASP A 662 -19.16 -8.69 30.61
N LYS A 663 -19.71 -7.55 30.19
CA LYS A 663 -19.18 -6.71 29.12
C LYS A 663 -18.81 -5.31 29.62
N ARG A 664 -17.74 -4.73 29.06
CA ARG A 664 -17.35 -3.34 29.35
C ARG A 664 -18.47 -2.37 28.97
N SER A 665 -18.71 -1.40 29.84
CA SER A 665 -19.72 -0.35 29.65
C SER A 665 -19.20 0.98 30.21
N GLY A 666 -19.67 2.08 29.63
CA GLY A 666 -19.34 3.42 30.11
C GLY A 666 -17.91 3.82 29.78
N ILE A 667 -17.38 4.77 30.55
CA ILE A 667 -16.03 5.30 30.37
C ILE A 667 -15.04 4.43 31.14
N TRP A 668 -14.02 3.95 30.45
CA TRP A 668 -12.87 3.26 31.00
C TRP A 668 -11.68 4.19 31.03
N LYS A 669 -10.95 4.18 32.14
CA LYS A 669 -9.76 5.01 32.35
C LYS A 669 -8.58 4.12 32.68
N TYR A 670 -7.42 4.45 32.13
CA TYR A 670 -6.17 3.74 32.36
C TYR A 670 -5.14 4.72 32.87
N TYR A 671 -4.33 4.29 33.83
CA TYR A 671 -3.37 5.12 34.53
C TYR A 671 -1.97 4.51 34.49
N ASP A 672 -0.94 5.35 34.67
CA ASP A 672 0.41 4.88 34.96
C ASP A 672 0.62 4.53 36.44
N ASN A 673 1.82 4.06 36.79
CA ASN A 673 2.19 3.71 38.16
C ASN A 673 2.22 4.88 39.16
N TYR A 674 1.98 6.12 38.72
CA TYR A 674 1.84 7.29 39.58
C TYR A 674 0.38 7.81 39.61
N GLY A 675 -0.55 7.09 38.97
CA GLY A 675 -1.96 7.46 38.91
C GLY A 675 -2.24 8.64 37.97
N VAL A 676 -1.41 8.83 36.93
CA VAL A 676 -1.67 9.79 35.84
C VAL A 676 -2.47 9.11 34.76
N LEU A 677 -3.53 9.78 34.29
CA LEU A 677 -4.39 9.27 33.22
C LEU A 677 -3.58 9.15 31.91
N GLN A 678 -3.55 7.95 31.32
CA GLN A 678 -2.85 7.63 30.08
C GLN A 678 -3.81 7.42 28.91
N LYS A 679 -5.02 6.91 29.18
CA LYS A 679 -5.99 6.55 28.13
C LYS A 679 -7.42 6.62 28.64
N THR A 680 -8.33 7.06 27.77
CA THR A 680 -9.78 6.91 27.97
C THR A 680 -10.44 6.21 26.79
N GLU A 681 -11.38 5.33 27.11
CA GLU A 681 -12.19 4.59 26.14
C GLU A 681 -13.65 4.65 26.57
N LYS A 682 -14.57 4.64 25.61
CA LYS A 682 -16.00 4.57 25.88
C LYS A 682 -16.58 3.29 25.30
N TYR A 683 -17.24 2.50 26.12
CA TYR A 683 -17.85 1.23 25.70
C TYR A 683 -19.37 1.27 25.79
N LYS A 684 -20.01 0.54 24.87
CA LYS A 684 -21.42 0.14 24.97
C LYS A 684 -21.53 -1.35 24.73
N SER A 685 -21.89 -2.11 25.76
CA SER A 685 -22.05 -3.57 25.67
C SER A 685 -20.83 -4.29 25.09
N GLY A 686 -19.63 -3.86 25.50
CA GLY A 686 -18.35 -4.44 25.07
C GLY A 686 -17.75 -3.83 23.80
N ILE A 687 -18.49 -2.99 23.07
CA ILE A 687 -18.05 -2.38 21.80
C ILE A 687 -17.53 -0.98 22.07
N ILE A 688 -16.33 -0.63 21.59
CA ILE A 688 -15.77 0.72 21.67
C ILE A 688 -16.66 1.70 20.88
N GLN A 689 -16.80 2.93 21.38
CA GLN A 689 -17.64 3.96 20.81
C GLN A 689 -16.82 5.23 20.54
N ASP A 690 -17.05 5.84 19.38
CA ASP A 690 -16.70 7.22 19.04
C ASP A 690 -15.20 7.48 18.93
N THR A 691 -14.55 7.86 20.03
CA THR A 691 -13.17 8.37 19.99
C THR A 691 -12.40 7.90 21.22
N VAL A 692 -11.21 7.35 20.99
CA VAL A 692 -10.23 7.00 22.01
C VAL A 692 -9.21 8.13 22.12
N PHE A 693 -8.95 8.57 23.36
CA PHE A 693 -7.94 9.57 23.67
C PHE A 693 -6.80 8.93 24.47
N THR A 694 -5.57 9.25 24.09
CA THR A 694 -4.38 8.97 24.91
C THR A 694 -3.76 10.28 25.38
N TYR A 695 -3.02 10.23 26.49
CA TYR A 695 -2.51 11.43 27.16
C TYR A 695 -1.06 11.27 27.57
N PHE A 696 -0.31 12.35 27.45
CA PHE A 696 1.00 12.51 28.06
C PHE A 696 0.88 12.74 29.58
N PRO A 697 1.98 12.56 30.35
CA PRO A 697 1.97 12.77 31.79
C PRO A 697 1.63 14.20 32.24
N ASN A 698 1.73 15.18 31.35
CA ASN A 698 1.31 16.57 31.58
C ASN A 698 -0.20 16.79 31.37
N GLY A 699 -0.93 15.76 30.96
CA GLY A 699 -2.36 15.81 30.63
C GLY A 699 -2.68 16.25 29.20
N ASN A 700 -1.67 16.61 28.39
CA ASN A 700 -1.86 16.91 26.98
C ASN A 700 -2.26 15.66 26.21
N ILE A 701 -3.04 15.82 25.15
CA ILE A 701 -3.44 14.72 24.27
C ILE A 701 -2.20 14.22 23.52
N GLN A 702 -1.99 12.90 23.53
CA GLN A 702 -0.98 12.20 22.76
C GLN A 702 -1.53 11.69 21.43
N SER A 703 -2.75 11.17 21.42
CA SER A 703 -3.41 10.75 20.18
C SER A 703 -4.93 10.80 20.27
N ILE A 704 -5.56 10.98 19.11
CA ILE A 704 -7.01 10.93 18.90
C ILE A 704 -7.27 9.88 17.83
N ILE A 705 -8.10 8.88 18.15
CA ILE A 705 -8.38 7.76 17.25
C ILE A 705 -9.88 7.52 17.21
N GLN A 706 -10.48 7.58 16.01
CA GLN A 706 -11.91 7.36 15.84
C GLN A 706 -12.26 5.90 15.58
N TYR A 707 -13.36 5.48 16.21
CA TYR A 707 -13.92 4.14 16.12
C TYR A 707 -15.41 4.20 15.77
N LYS A 708 -15.82 3.25 14.95
CA LYS A 708 -17.23 2.95 14.66
C LYS A 708 -17.42 1.45 14.76
N ASP A 709 -18.31 1.03 15.65
CA ASP A 709 -18.66 -0.38 15.85
C ASP A 709 -17.43 -1.30 16.12
N ASP A 710 -16.51 -0.85 16.97
CA ASP A 710 -15.22 -1.51 17.33
C ASP A 710 -14.12 -1.48 16.26
N GLU A 711 -14.41 -0.93 15.08
CA GLU A 711 -13.44 -0.80 13.99
C GLU A 711 -12.92 0.64 13.87
N LEU A 712 -11.67 0.78 13.44
CA LEU A 712 -11.08 2.09 13.13
C LEU A 712 -11.80 2.68 11.90
N ASP A 713 -12.48 3.80 12.09
CA ASP A 713 -13.20 4.50 11.03
C ASP A 713 -13.19 5.98 11.34
N GLY A 714 -12.44 6.74 10.53
CA GLY A 714 -12.29 8.18 10.69
C GLY A 714 -10.85 8.62 10.92
N ILE A 715 -10.71 9.76 11.60
CA ILE A 715 -9.46 10.50 11.72
C ILE A 715 -8.52 9.86 12.76
N TYR A 716 -7.23 9.82 12.42
CA TYR A 716 -6.14 9.54 13.33
C TYR A 716 -5.23 10.76 13.45
N LEU A 717 -4.97 11.22 14.68
CA LEU A 717 -4.03 12.32 14.97
C LEU A 717 -3.08 11.91 16.09
N LYS A 718 -1.81 12.28 15.97
CA LYS A 718 -0.77 12.04 16.98
C LYS A 718 0.05 13.29 17.23
N TYR A 719 0.32 13.56 18.50
CA TYR A 719 1.02 14.74 18.98
C TYR A 719 2.29 14.36 19.75
N ASN A 720 3.24 15.29 19.88
CA ASN A 720 4.35 15.19 20.82
C ASN A 720 3.97 15.78 22.19
N VAL A 721 4.83 15.60 23.21
CA VAL A 721 4.54 16.04 24.60
C VAL A 721 4.31 17.56 24.73
N PHE A 722 4.88 18.33 23.79
CA PHE A 722 4.77 19.78 23.69
C PHE A 722 3.47 20.23 23.01
N GLY A 723 2.67 19.31 22.46
CA GLY A 723 1.37 19.58 21.85
C GLY A 723 1.41 19.82 20.33
N HIS A 724 2.55 19.59 19.67
CA HIS A 724 2.66 19.71 18.22
C HIS A 724 2.16 18.43 17.52
N LEU A 725 1.34 18.59 16.47
CA LEU A 725 0.88 17.49 15.62
C LEU A 725 2.07 16.95 14.81
N ILE A 726 2.36 15.66 14.94
CA ILE A 726 3.49 14.99 14.28
C ILE A 726 3.07 13.92 13.28
N GLN A 727 1.81 13.48 13.31
CA GLN A 727 1.28 12.52 12.34
C GLN A 727 -0.24 12.64 12.22
N GLU A 728 -0.75 12.49 11.01
CA GLU A 728 -2.17 12.42 10.73
C GLU A 728 -2.51 11.47 9.58
N GLY A 729 -3.74 10.95 9.60
CA GLY A 729 -4.23 10.06 8.56
C GLY A 729 -5.68 9.66 8.77
N ARG A 730 -6.14 8.70 7.97
CA ARG A 730 -7.52 8.21 8.00
C ARG A 730 -7.59 6.69 7.95
N TYR A 731 -8.51 6.15 8.74
CA TYR A 731 -8.97 4.78 8.64
C TYR A 731 -10.38 4.71 8.02
N SER A 732 -10.67 3.61 7.33
CA SER A 732 -11.99 3.23 6.85
C SER A 732 -12.12 1.72 6.95
N GLU A 733 -13.17 1.24 7.63
CA GLU A 733 -13.41 -0.21 7.81
C GLU A 733 -12.19 -0.95 8.41
N GLY A 734 -11.55 -0.35 9.41
CA GLY A 734 -10.37 -0.91 10.07
C GLY A 734 -9.03 -0.64 9.37
N GLU A 735 -9.05 -0.24 8.10
CA GLU A 735 -7.86 -0.15 7.26
C GLU A 735 -7.40 1.30 7.03
N ALA A 736 -6.09 1.51 6.98
CA ALA A 736 -5.54 2.80 6.58
C ALA A 736 -5.89 3.08 5.11
N VAL A 737 -6.33 4.31 4.82
CA VAL A 737 -6.74 4.72 3.47
C VAL A 737 -6.23 6.13 3.14
N ASN A 738 -6.06 6.40 1.85
CA ASN A 738 -5.63 7.68 1.29
C ASN A 738 -4.23 8.08 1.77
N ASP A 739 -3.91 9.37 1.68
CA ASP A 739 -2.64 9.92 2.12
C ASP A 739 -2.56 10.05 3.65
N TRP A 740 -1.36 9.81 4.13
CA TRP A 740 -0.90 9.94 5.49
C TRP A 740 0.30 10.88 5.51
N TYR A 741 0.42 11.65 6.57
CA TYR A 741 1.43 12.70 6.68
C TYR A 741 2.13 12.62 8.03
N GLU A 742 3.45 12.77 8.01
CA GLU A 742 4.27 12.98 9.21
C GLU A 742 4.95 14.35 9.16
N TYR A 743 5.11 14.97 10.33
CA TYR A 743 5.59 16.34 10.47
C TYR A 743 6.78 16.45 11.42
N TYR A 744 7.69 17.37 11.10
CA TYR A 744 8.65 17.88 12.05
C TYR A 744 7.95 18.70 13.16
N PRO A 745 8.59 18.92 14.32
CA PRO A 745 7.99 19.69 15.41
C PRO A 745 7.57 21.13 15.07
N ASP A 746 8.10 21.73 13.99
CA ASP A 746 7.66 23.04 13.49
C ASP A 746 6.43 22.98 12.56
N GLY A 747 5.92 21.78 12.27
CA GLY A 747 4.80 21.51 11.37
C GLY A 747 5.17 21.37 9.90
N SER A 748 6.46 21.46 9.54
CA SER A 748 6.92 21.16 8.18
C SER A 748 6.81 19.66 7.88
N LEU A 749 6.56 19.33 6.61
CA LEU A 749 6.34 17.95 6.18
C LEU A 749 7.65 17.16 6.25
N ARG A 750 7.58 15.96 6.85
CA ARG A 750 8.67 15.00 6.94
C ARG A 750 8.43 13.83 6.01
N GLU A 751 7.22 13.26 6.01
CA GLU A 751 6.86 12.13 5.16
C GLU A 751 5.44 12.29 4.60
N GLU A 752 5.22 11.83 3.36
CA GLU A 752 3.92 11.71 2.70
C GLU A 752 3.82 10.33 2.05
N TYR A 753 2.84 9.54 2.44
CA TYR A 753 2.66 8.18 1.94
C TYR A 753 1.18 7.83 1.89
N ALA A 754 0.81 6.74 1.23
CA ALA A 754 -0.59 6.41 1.07
C ALA A 754 -0.89 4.93 1.10
N PHE A 755 -2.14 4.64 1.48
CA PHE A 755 -2.68 3.29 1.50
C PHE A 755 -3.94 3.20 0.65
N ASN A 756 -4.07 2.08 -0.05
CA ASN A 756 -5.30 1.63 -0.67
C ASN A 756 -5.77 0.38 0.08
N ARG A 757 -6.80 0.53 0.93
CA ARG A 757 -7.35 -0.55 1.76
C ARG A 757 -6.27 -1.29 2.58
N GLY A 758 -5.48 -0.52 3.33
CA GLY A 758 -4.41 -1.05 4.19
C GLY A 758 -3.11 -1.39 3.47
N ILE A 759 -3.10 -1.37 2.14
CA ILE A 759 -1.94 -1.74 1.32
C ILE A 759 -1.25 -0.47 0.82
N GLN A 760 0.07 -0.35 1.01
CA GLN A 760 0.84 0.79 0.49
C GLN A 760 0.67 0.92 -1.02
N HIS A 761 0.32 2.12 -1.49
CA HIS A 761 0.06 2.37 -2.91
C HIS A 761 0.43 3.81 -3.27
N GLY A 762 0.98 3.99 -4.47
CA GLY A 762 1.41 5.29 -4.97
C GLY A 762 2.76 5.72 -4.42
N PHE A 763 2.98 7.02 -4.29
CA PHE A 763 4.24 7.59 -3.86
C PHE A 763 4.38 7.61 -2.34
N TYR A 764 5.54 7.19 -1.88
CA TYR A 764 6.08 7.45 -0.56
C TYR A 764 7.18 8.51 -0.70
N ARG A 765 7.05 9.67 -0.07
CA ARG A 765 7.96 10.80 -0.20
C ARG A 765 8.56 11.16 1.15
N ASN A 766 9.88 11.31 1.18
CA ASN A 766 10.64 11.71 2.36
C ASN A 766 11.26 13.09 2.14
N TYR A 767 11.02 14.00 3.09
CA TYR A 767 11.45 15.40 3.03
C TYR A 767 12.48 15.68 4.12
N ALA A 768 13.46 16.50 3.77
CA ALA A 768 14.51 16.92 4.68
C ALA A 768 14.07 18.02 5.65
N VAL A 769 14.88 18.33 6.68
CA VAL A 769 14.55 19.36 7.70
C VAL A 769 14.42 20.77 7.13
N ASN A 770 14.89 20.99 5.90
CA ASN A 770 14.72 22.25 5.16
C ASN A 770 13.49 22.26 4.22
N GLY A 771 12.71 21.17 4.18
CA GLY A 771 11.52 20.99 3.35
C GLY A 771 11.76 20.49 1.92
N LYS A 772 13.01 20.19 1.52
CA LYS A 772 13.28 19.62 0.18
C LYS A 772 13.04 18.11 0.17
N LEU A 773 12.52 17.58 -0.94
CA LEU A 773 12.35 16.15 -1.16
C LEU A 773 13.74 15.47 -1.27
N GLU A 774 14.01 14.50 -0.42
CA GLU A 774 15.28 13.77 -0.36
C GLU A 774 15.24 12.48 -1.19
N ASN A 775 14.14 11.73 -1.07
CA ASN A 775 13.92 10.50 -1.82
C ASN A 775 12.42 10.22 -1.92
N TYR A 776 12.06 9.35 -2.87
CA TYR A 776 10.72 8.80 -2.94
C TYR A 776 10.70 7.37 -3.46
N GLU A 777 9.71 6.61 -3.04
CA GLU A 777 9.41 5.28 -3.54
C GLU A 777 8.06 5.25 -4.24
N ILE A 778 7.88 4.33 -5.19
CA ILE A 778 6.63 4.10 -5.89
C ILE A 778 6.16 2.69 -5.54
N TYR A 779 4.99 2.61 -4.93
CA TYR A 779 4.30 1.37 -4.61
C TYR A 779 3.14 1.11 -5.57
N SER A 780 2.96 -0.14 -5.99
CA SER A 780 1.78 -0.59 -6.72
C SER A 780 1.26 -1.86 -6.06
N ASP A 781 0.11 -1.75 -5.39
CA ASP A 781 -0.53 -2.83 -4.61
C ASP A 781 0.41 -3.48 -3.59
N GLY A 782 1.12 -2.66 -2.81
CA GLY A 782 2.02 -3.09 -1.73
C GLY A 782 3.42 -3.44 -2.21
N ILE A 783 3.65 -3.37 -3.53
CA ILE A 783 4.92 -3.71 -4.14
C ILE A 783 5.69 -2.44 -4.46
N SER A 784 6.87 -2.24 -3.86
CA SER A 784 7.80 -1.21 -4.32
C SER A 784 8.28 -1.58 -5.73
N VAL A 785 7.93 -0.74 -6.70
CA VAL A 785 8.32 -0.88 -8.11
C VAL A 785 9.52 0.01 -8.46
N ALA A 786 9.75 1.06 -7.67
CA ALA A 786 10.92 1.91 -7.79
C ALA A 786 11.25 2.62 -6.46
N SER A 787 12.55 2.76 -6.18
CA SER A 787 13.10 3.68 -5.19
C SER A 787 14.02 4.69 -5.89
N ILE A 788 13.82 5.97 -5.63
CA ILE A 788 14.53 7.07 -6.29
C ILE A 788 15.17 7.96 -5.23
N TYR A 789 16.49 8.15 -5.34
CA TYR A 789 17.27 9.05 -4.49
C TYR A 789 17.62 10.32 -5.25
N LEU A 790 17.42 11.47 -4.62
CA LEU A 790 17.60 12.79 -5.22
C LEU A 790 18.84 13.50 -4.69
N ASP A 791 19.45 14.33 -5.52
CA ASP A 791 20.52 15.24 -5.10
C ASP A 791 19.96 16.43 -4.31
N THR A 792 20.84 17.32 -3.82
CA THR A 792 20.43 18.53 -3.08
C THR A 792 19.63 19.55 -3.91
N ASN A 793 19.55 19.36 -5.23
CA ASN A 793 18.78 20.15 -6.19
C ASN A 793 17.48 19.46 -6.63
N GLY A 794 17.21 18.24 -6.16
CA GLY A 794 16.03 17.45 -6.52
C GLY A 794 16.15 16.69 -7.84
N MET A 795 17.36 16.46 -8.35
CA MET A 795 17.61 15.65 -9.55
C MET A 795 17.80 14.17 -9.22
N ASP A 796 17.27 13.29 -10.05
CA ASP A 796 17.43 11.83 -9.94
C ASP A 796 18.91 11.45 -10.00
N MET A 797 19.42 10.85 -8.92
CA MET A 797 20.81 10.36 -8.88
C MET A 797 20.88 8.86 -9.09
N GLN A 798 20.00 8.14 -8.39
CA GLN A 798 19.99 6.70 -8.39
C GLN A 798 18.56 6.22 -8.36
N ARG A 799 18.29 5.34 -9.33
CA ARG A 799 17.02 4.68 -9.46
C ARG A 799 17.24 3.18 -9.36
N PHE A 800 16.41 2.61 -8.52
CA PHE A 800 16.44 1.24 -8.10
C PHE A 800 15.03 0.69 -8.48
N GLY A 801 14.94 -0.42 -9.24
CA GLY A 801 13.71 -1.24 -9.42
C GLY A 801 13.49 -2.32 -8.34
N GLN A 802 13.32 -3.59 -8.72
CA GLN A 802 13.38 -4.74 -7.79
C GLN A 802 14.72 -5.47 -7.92
N PHE A 803 15.40 -5.79 -6.81
CA PHE A 803 16.82 -6.20 -6.85
C PHE A 803 17.09 -7.64 -6.51
N ASN A 804 18.02 -8.18 -7.29
CA ASN A 804 18.87 -9.30 -6.95
C ASN A 804 20.31 -8.90 -7.22
N GLY A 805 21.23 -9.26 -6.32
CA GLY A 805 22.65 -9.03 -6.49
C GLY A 805 23.20 -7.87 -5.66
N LYS A 806 24.41 -7.44 -6.02
CA LYS A 806 25.17 -6.43 -5.28
C LYS A 806 24.62 -5.03 -5.54
N ILE A 807 24.36 -4.28 -4.47
CA ILE A 807 23.94 -2.87 -4.52
C ILE A 807 25.04 -1.99 -3.96
N GLN A 808 25.23 -0.83 -4.58
CA GLN A 808 26.04 0.26 -4.06
C GLN A 808 25.24 1.56 -4.11
N LEU A 809 24.98 2.15 -2.93
CA LEU A 809 24.42 3.49 -2.84
C LEU A 809 25.56 4.49 -2.79
N LYS A 810 25.44 5.58 -3.56
CA LYS A 810 26.41 6.69 -3.55
C LYS A 810 25.85 7.90 -2.83
N ASP A 811 26.73 8.84 -2.55
CA ASP A 811 26.38 10.13 -1.97
C ASP A 811 25.64 11.06 -2.96
N PRO A 812 25.06 12.18 -2.49
CA PRO A 812 24.37 13.17 -3.31
C PRO A 812 25.17 13.79 -4.45
N SER A 813 26.51 13.80 -4.38
CA SER A 813 27.35 14.26 -5.48
C SER A 813 27.67 13.15 -6.49
N GLY A 814 27.34 11.89 -6.17
CA GLY A 814 27.69 10.71 -6.97
C GLY A 814 29.18 10.33 -6.92
N THR A 815 29.97 10.98 -6.06
CA THR A 815 31.44 10.88 -6.01
C THR A 815 31.93 9.59 -5.33
N PHE A 816 31.28 9.11 -4.28
CA PHE A 816 31.75 7.95 -3.49
C PHE A 816 30.61 7.03 -3.02
N VAL A 817 30.96 5.78 -2.68
CA VAL A 817 30.00 4.73 -2.29
C VAL A 817 29.77 4.80 -0.78
N ARG A 818 28.55 5.08 -0.34
CA ARG A 818 28.18 5.17 1.08
C ARG A 818 27.75 3.84 1.68
N PHE A 819 27.18 2.97 0.87
CA PHE A 819 26.63 1.70 1.33
C PHE A 819 26.82 0.64 0.26
N GLU A 820 27.18 -0.56 0.70
CA GLU A 820 27.32 -1.75 -0.14
C GLU A 820 26.69 -2.94 0.57
N CYS A 821 25.89 -3.70 -0.16
CA CYS A 821 25.34 -4.98 0.31
C CYS A 821 24.93 -5.88 -0.87
N HIS A 822 24.37 -7.04 -0.54
CA HIS A 822 23.76 -7.95 -1.49
C HIS A 822 22.28 -8.12 -1.16
N TYR A 823 21.43 -8.17 -2.20
CA TYR A 823 20.00 -8.42 -2.11
C TYR A 823 19.66 -9.76 -2.75
N ASN A 824 18.78 -10.53 -2.12
CA ASN A 824 18.17 -11.72 -2.67
C ASN A 824 16.64 -11.58 -2.58
N SER A 825 15.99 -11.60 -3.74
CA SER A 825 14.55 -11.36 -3.95
C SER A 825 14.01 -10.06 -3.35
N GLY A 826 14.80 -8.99 -3.37
CA GLY A 826 14.41 -7.69 -2.80
C GLY A 826 14.67 -7.57 -1.30
N VAL A 827 15.20 -8.61 -0.66
CA VAL A 827 15.61 -8.58 0.75
C VAL A 827 17.13 -8.61 0.89
N ILE A 828 17.67 -7.74 1.75
CA ILE A 828 19.10 -7.69 2.03
C ILE A 828 19.58 -8.99 2.70
N ASP A 829 20.60 -9.63 2.13
CA ASP A 829 21.15 -10.90 2.62
C ASP A 829 22.66 -10.95 2.35
N GLY A 830 23.44 -11.23 3.40
CA GLY A 830 24.89 -11.23 3.39
C GLY A 830 25.52 -10.01 4.06
N GLU A 831 26.81 -9.81 3.77
CA GLU A 831 27.62 -8.75 4.38
C GLU A 831 27.18 -7.36 3.89
N ALA A 832 27.02 -6.43 4.84
CA ALA A 832 26.66 -5.04 4.60
C ALA A 832 27.73 -4.11 5.16
N LYS A 833 28.12 -3.11 4.35
CA LYS A 833 29.19 -2.16 4.62
C LYS A 833 28.68 -0.74 4.42
N TRP A 834 29.03 0.14 5.35
CA TRP A 834 28.85 1.58 5.19
C TRP A 834 30.20 2.27 5.23
N TYR A 835 30.35 3.30 4.40
CA TYR A 835 31.56 4.10 4.29
C TYR A 835 31.29 5.57 4.53
N ASP A 836 32.32 6.29 5.00
CA ASP A 836 32.31 7.75 5.08
C ASP A 836 32.70 8.41 3.74
N ALA A 837 32.74 9.75 3.71
CA ALA A 837 33.13 10.53 2.53
C ALA A 837 34.58 10.34 2.06
N LYS A 838 35.42 9.67 2.86
CA LYS A 838 36.80 9.32 2.51
C LYS A 838 36.94 7.84 2.14
N GLN A 839 35.83 7.13 1.94
CA GLN A 839 35.80 5.70 1.66
C GLN A 839 36.37 4.84 2.81
N GLN A 840 36.34 5.34 4.05
CA GLN A 840 36.69 4.56 5.23
C GLN A 840 35.46 3.81 5.76
N LEU A 841 35.65 2.56 6.16
CA LEU A 841 34.60 1.71 6.70
C LEU A 841 34.11 2.23 8.06
N ILE A 842 32.82 2.57 8.18
CA ILE A 842 32.22 3.07 9.43
C ILE A 842 31.22 2.11 10.07
N THR A 843 30.63 1.19 9.30
CA THR A 843 29.76 0.12 9.85
C THR A 843 29.95 -1.17 9.06
N LEU A 844 30.00 -2.29 9.78
CA LEU A 844 30.10 -3.63 9.21
C LEU A 844 29.18 -4.58 9.97
N GLY A 845 28.41 -5.37 9.23
CA GLY A 845 27.57 -6.42 9.79
C GLY A 845 27.07 -7.38 8.72
N ASN A 846 26.34 -8.40 9.14
CA ASN A 846 25.73 -9.37 8.25
C ASN A 846 24.21 -9.35 8.41
N PHE A 847 23.49 -9.48 7.29
CA PHE A 847 22.07 -9.77 7.25
C PHE A 847 21.82 -11.22 6.85
N VAL A 848 20.79 -11.81 7.43
CA VAL A 848 20.20 -13.06 6.96
C VAL A 848 18.71 -12.80 6.79
N ASN A 849 18.23 -12.89 5.55
CA ASN A 849 16.84 -12.61 5.17
C ASN A 849 16.31 -11.27 5.72
N GLY A 850 17.08 -10.19 5.60
CA GLY A 850 16.68 -8.86 6.06
C GLY A 850 16.86 -8.60 7.55
N LYS A 851 17.28 -9.59 8.34
CA LYS A 851 17.55 -9.45 9.77
C LYS A 851 19.04 -9.39 10.05
N ARG A 852 19.45 -8.49 10.96
CA ARG A 852 20.83 -8.46 11.46
C ARG A 852 21.16 -9.81 12.13
N GLU A 853 22.29 -10.41 11.77
CA GLU A 853 22.78 -11.66 12.34
C GLU A 853 24.27 -11.55 12.65
N GLY A 854 24.71 -12.13 13.76
CA GLY A 854 26.10 -12.17 14.19
C GLY A 854 26.61 -10.82 14.71
N MET A 855 27.93 -10.66 14.73
CA MET A 855 28.62 -9.52 15.32
C MET A 855 28.56 -8.29 14.40
N TRP A 856 27.98 -7.21 14.91
CA TRP A 856 27.96 -5.89 14.29
C TRP A 856 29.01 -4.98 14.91
N LYS A 857 29.69 -4.18 14.07
CA LYS A 857 30.76 -3.27 14.47
C LYS A 857 30.55 -1.89 13.84
N TRP A 858 30.74 -0.86 14.66
CA TRP A 858 30.77 0.54 14.21
C TRP A 858 32.13 1.15 14.54
N TYR A 859 32.68 1.89 13.58
CA TYR A 859 34.02 2.46 13.63
C TYR A 859 33.93 4.00 13.70
N ASP A 860 34.88 4.61 14.40
CA ASP A 860 35.03 6.06 14.47
C ASP A 860 35.77 6.59 13.23
N LEU A 861 35.93 7.92 13.12
CA LEU A 861 36.62 8.58 12.00
C LEU A 861 38.12 8.23 11.90
N ASN A 862 38.68 7.47 12.85
CA ASN A 862 40.05 6.99 12.84
C ASN A 862 40.12 5.47 12.60
N GLY A 863 38.99 4.80 12.32
CA GLY A 863 38.91 3.36 12.07
C GLY A 863 38.92 2.48 13.33
N LYS A 864 38.73 3.04 14.52
CA LYS A 864 38.66 2.28 15.78
C LYS A 864 37.20 1.96 16.11
N ILE A 865 36.96 0.75 16.64
CA ILE A 865 35.61 0.32 17.04
C ILE A 865 35.13 1.15 18.23
N TRP A 866 34.02 1.87 18.07
CA TRP A 866 33.34 2.59 19.17
C TRP A 866 32.09 1.87 19.66
N LYS A 867 31.53 0.94 18.87
CA LYS A 867 30.40 0.09 19.29
C LYS A 867 30.50 -1.29 18.68
N LYS A 868 30.16 -2.31 19.45
CA LYS A 868 29.99 -3.68 18.96
C LYS A 868 28.92 -4.43 19.72
N VAL A 869 28.18 -5.29 19.01
CA VAL A 869 27.15 -6.14 19.62
C VAL A 869 26.76 -7.28 18.69
N ASP A 870 26.35 -8.41 19.26
CA ASP A 870 25.80 -9.53 18.51
C ASP A 870 24.28 -9.37 18.30
N TYR A 871 23.82 -9.82 17.13
CA TYR A 871 22.41 -9.96 16.81
C TYR A 871 22.07 -11.43 16.52
N ILE A 872 20.90 -11.85 16.98
CA ILE A 872 20.27 -13.11 16.58
C ILE A 872 18.89 -12.75 16.05
N ASN A 873 18.65 -13.07 14.78
CA ASN A 873 17.40 -12.84 14.07
C ASN A 873 16.87 -11.39 14.23
N GLY A 874 17.77 -10.42 14.06
CA GLY A 874 17.46 -8.99 14.14
C GLY A 874 17.36 -8.43 15.55
N LYS A 875 17.43 -9.27 16.59
CA LYS A 875 17.40 -8.83 17.99
C LYS A 875 18.78 -8.86 18.61
N ILE A 876 19.09 -7.83 19.40
CA ILE A 876 20.35 -7.76 20.15
C ILE A 876 20.44 -8.95 21.11
N HIS A 877 21.58 -9.64 21.14
CA HIS A 877 21.82 -10.75 22.06
C HIS A 877 23.28 -10.74 22.53
N GLY A 878 23.54 -11.08 23.78
CA GLY A 878 24.88 -11.02 24.35
C GLY A 878 25.23 -9.64 24.90
N GLU A 879 26.52 -9.29 24.91
CA GLU A 879 27.02 -8.05 25.52
C GLU A 879 27.16 -6.94 24.46
N LEU A 880 26.41 -5.84 24.63
CA LEU A 880 26.68 -4.57 23.95
C LEU A 880 27.85 -3.89 24.64
N ILE A 881 28.89 -3.56 23.88
CA ILE A 881 30.03 -2.78 24.36
C ILE A 881 30.19 -1.54 23.50
N GLU A 882 30.22 -0.39 24.15
CA GLU A 882 30.55 0.89 23.53
C GLU A 882 31.82 1.46 24.15
N TYR A 883 32.56 2.26 23.39
CA TYR A 883 33.83 2.85 23.76
C TYR A 883 33.82 4.36 23.52
N TYR A 884 34.49 5.10 24.39
CA TYR A 884 34.87 6.48 24.14
C TYR A 884 35.98 6.58 23.08
N GLU A 885 36.17 7.78 22.51
CA GLU A 885 37.27 8.08 21.57
C GLU A 885 38.65 7.65 22.13
N ASN A 886 38.87 7.86 23.43
CA ASN A 886 40.12 7.46 24.11
C ASN A 886 40.29 5.94 24.28
N GLY A 887 39.29 5.13 23.91
CA GLY A 887 39.32 3.66 23.97
C GLY A 887 38.88 3.04 25.28
N LYS A 888 38.55 3.84 26.29
CA LYS A 888 37.93 3.32 27.51
C LYS A 888 36.48 2.95 27.21
N ILE A 889 35.97 1.98 27.94
CA ILE A 889 34.58 1.51 27.80
C ILE A 889 33.65 2.64 28.23
N LEU A 890 32.58 2.87 27.46
CA LEU A 890 31.46 3.75 27.76
C LEU A 890 30.34 2.97 28.45
N THR A 891 29.97 1.82 27.90
CA THR A 891 28.93 0.96 28.48
C THR A 891 29.20 -0.52 28.23
N ARG A 892 28.75 -1.34 29.17
CA ARG A 892 28.55 -2.78 29.04
C ARG A 892 27.12 -3.10 29.45
N GLN A 893 26.33 -3.56 28.50
CA GLN A 893 24.95 -3.92 28.71
C GLN A 893 24.67 -5.32 28.17
N LYS A 894 24.03 -6.16 28.99
CA LYS A 894 23.66 -7.51 28.59
C LYS A 894 22.25 -7.53 28.03
N TYR A 895 22.12 -8.18 26.88
CA TYR A 895 20.86 -8.36 26.18
C TYR A 895 20.56 -9.83 25.99
N GLN A 896 19.30 -10.17 26.18
CA GLN A 896 18.73 -11.46 25.93
C GLN A 896 17.59 -11.32 24.92
N TYR A 897 17.94 -11.51 23.65
CA TYR A 897 16.99 -11.56 22.54
C TYR A 897 16.11 -10.30 22.43
N GLY A 898 16.79 -9.15 22.43
CA GLY A 898 16.22 -7.81 22.29
C GLY A 898 15.96 -7.11 23.60
N LYS A 899 15.90 -7.84 24.72
CA LYS A 899 15.65 -7.27 26.04
C LYS A 899 16.92 -7.17 26.87
N SER A 900 17.20 -6.02 27.46
CA SER A 900 18.25 -5.85 28.46
C SER A 900 17.95 -6.70 29.68
N GLU A 901 18.91 -7.52 30.10
CA GLU A 901 18.75 -8.50 31.17
C GLU A 901 20.03 -8.60 32.01
N GLY A 902 19.88 -8.42 33.32
CA GLY A 902 20.98 -8.46 34.29
C GLY A 902 21.72 -7.15 34.47
N GLU A 903 22.95 -7.25 34.98
CA GLU A 903 23.80 -6.11 35.31
C GLU A 903 24.21 -5.31 34.07
N THR A 904 24.06 -4.00 34.15
CA THR A 904 24.48 -3.01 33.16
C THR A 904 25.36 -1.98 33.85
N VAL A 905 26.50 -1.67 33.25
CA VAL A 905 27.46 -0.71 33.79
C VAL A 905 27.81 0.33 32.74
N PHE A 906 27.52 1.58 33.07
CA PHE A 906 28.00 2.77 32.36
C PHE A 906 29.27 3.27 33.05
N TYR A 907 30.20 3.81 32.28
CA TYR A 907 31.49 4.29 32.75
C TYR A 907 31.70 5.72 32.28
N HIS A 908 32.37 6.52 33.11
CA HIS A 908 32.88 7.83 32.73
C HIS A 908 34.05 7.68 31.73
N ASN A 909 34.35 8.73 30.97
CA ASN A 909 35.47 8.72 30.02
C ASN A 909 36.86 8.57 30.67
N ASN A 910 36.97 8.65 32.00
CA ASN A 910 38.19 8.34 32.74
C ASN A 910 38.30 6.85 33.14
N GLY A 911 37.27 6.04 32.90
CA GLY A 911 37.23 4.61 33.19
C GLY A 911 36.62 4.25 34.56
N ASN A 912 36.29 5.24 35.39
CA ASN A 912 35.50 5.00 36.60
C ASN A 912 34.06 4.63 36.23
N LYS A 913 33.38 3.87 37.07
CA LYS A 913 31.96 3.58 36.89
C LYS A 913 31.17 4.88 36.99
N GLU A 914 30.16 5.04 36.13
CA GLU A 914 29.18 6.13 36.16
C GLU A 914 27.86 5.64 36.73
N THR A 915 27.35 4.51 36.25
CA THR A 915 26.10 3.93 36.76
C THR A 915 26.17 2.42 36.74
N GLU A 916 25.74 1.79 37.82
CA GLU A 916 25.44 0.37 37.92
C GLU A 916 23.93 0.18 38.06
N ALA A 917 23.34 -0.67 37.24
CA ALA A 917 21.92 -0.98 37.27
C ALA A 917 21.68 -2.45 36.95
N VAL A 918 20.56 -3.00 37.43
CA VAL A 918 20.04 -4.29 36.98
C VAL A 918 18.79 -4.04 36.14
N TYR A 919 18.72 -4.70 35.01
CA TYR A 919 17.55 -4.71 34.13
C TYR A 919 16.90 -6.09 34.15
N ILE A 920 15.58 -6.15 34.16
CA ILE A 920 14.79 -7.36 34.00
C ILE A 920 13.72 -7.06 32.96
N ASP A 921 13.75 -7.75 31.83
CA ASP A 921 12.92 -7.46 30.65
C ASP A 921 12.95 -5.99 30.21
N ASP A 922 14.12 -5.41 29.96
CA ASP A 922 14.32 -3.98 29.62
C ASP A 922 13.96 -2.97 30.72
N LEU A 923 13.41 -3.42 31.83
CA LEU A 923 12.97 -2.55 32.91
C LEU A 923 14.01 -2.53 34.02
N ARG A 924 14.48 -1.34 34.40
CA ARG A 924 15.34 -1.17 35.59
C ARG A 924 14.64 -1.78 36.80
N HIS A 925 15.34 -2.59 37.57
CA HIS A 925 14.79 -3.22 38.76
C HIS A 925 15.86 -3.31 39.85
N GLY A 926 15.43 -3.17 41.10
CA GLY A 926 16.30 -3.13 42.25
C GLY A 926 17.11 -1.84 42.34
N LYS A 927 18.29 -1.97 42.95
CA LYS A 927 19.18 -0.86 43.28
C LYS A 927 19.95 -0.37 42.05
N VAL A 928 19.91 0.93 41.81
CA VAL A 928 20.71 1.63 40.80
C VAL A 928 21.62 2.61 41.50
N ILE A 929 22.93 2.45 41.34
CA ILE A 929 23.94 3.32 41.96
C ILE A 929 24.56 4.17 40.86
N THR A 930 24.55 5.48 41.03
CA THR A 930 25.26 6.42 40.17
C THR A 930 26.44 6.99 40.94
N TYR A 931 27.56 7.11 40.25
CA TYR A 931 28.85 7.53 40.77
C TYR A 931 29.30 8.82 40.10
N GLY A 932 29.93 9.70 40.87
CA GLY A 932 30.61 10.88 40.36
C GLY A 932 31.81 10.53 39.51
N TYR A 933 32.34 11.54 38.81
CA TYR A 933 33.48 11.39 37.91
C TYR A 933 34.71 10.76 38.60
N ASP A 934 34.95 11.06 39.88
CA ASP A 934 36.04 10.51 40.68
C ASP A 934 35.79 9.09 41.22
N GLY A 935 34.59 8.53 41.02
CA GLY A 935 34.16 7.24 41.53
C GLY A 935 33.44 7.29 42.88
N ALA A 936 33.22 8.47 43.48
CA ALA A 936 32.42 8.60 44.69
C ALA A 936 30.94 8.31 44.42
N VAL A 937 30.20 7.71 45.37
CA VAL A 937 28.76 7.49 45.22
C VAL A 937 28.04 8.84 45.17
N GLN A 938 27.32 9.09 44.08
CA GLN A 938 26.56 10.33 43.83
C GLN A 938 25.11 10.19 44.33
N GLN A 939 24.44 9.10 43.96
CA GLN A 939 23.07 8.81 44.36
C GLN A 939 22.75 7.32 44.23
N ILE A 940 21.78 6.88 45.02
CA ILE A 940 21.25 5.52 45.02
C ILE A 940 19.76 5.64 44.72
N ARG A 941 19.25 4.86 43.77
CA ARG A 941 17.84 4.87 43.38
C ARG A 941 17.30 3.45 43.43
N MET A 942 16.08 3.28 43.93
CA MET A 942 15.39 1.99 43.90
C MET A 942 14.34 2.02 42.80
N TYR A 943 14.42 1.03 41.92
CA TYR A 943 13.45 0.83 40.86
C TYR A 943 12.68 -0.46 41.07
N ASP A 944 11.38 -0.43 40.79
CA ASP A 944 10.59 -1.64 40.61
C ASP A 944 10.06 -1.66 39.17
N ARG A 945 10.66 -2.51 38.33
CA ARG A 945 10.22 -2.77 36.95
C ARG A 945 10.00 -1.46 36.15
N GLY A 946 11.01 -0.60 36.18
CA GLY A 946 11.05 0.67 35.45
C GLY A 946 10.46 1.86 36.22
N VAL A 947 9.72 1.60 37.30
CA VAL A 947 9.16 2.65 38.17
C VAL A 947 10.20 3.06 39.20
N LEU A 948 10.54 4.35 39.26
CA LEU A 948 11.38 4.89 40.32
C LEU A 948 10.53 5.03 41.59
N ILE A 949 10.81 4.21 42.62
CA ILE A 949 10.00 4.16 43.84
C ILE A 949 10.62 4.94 45.00
N SER A 950 11.95 5.04 45.06
CA SER A 950 12.64 5.80 46.12
C SER A 950 14.09 6.13 45.72
N TYR A 951 14.71 7.02 46.50
CA TYR A 951 16.12 7.38 46.35
C TYR A 951 16.83 7.54 47.71
N SER A 952 18.15 7.47 47.72
CA SER A 952 19.03 7.65 48.87
C SER A 952 20.43 8.12 48.41
N TYR A 953 21.32 8.39 49.37
CA TYR A 953 22.74 8.69 49.18
C TYR A 953 23.49 8.35 50.48
N LEU A 954 24.83 8.47 50.47
CA LEU A 954 25.66 8.13 51.64
C LEU A 954 25.76 9.31 52.62
N ASP A 955 25.81 9.00 53.92
CA ASP A 955 26.19 9.94 54.96
C ASP A 955 27.72 10.21 54.97
N LYS A 956 28.17 11.13 55.83
CA LYS A 956 29.60 11.48 55.97
C LYS A 956 30.51 10.31 56.41
N HIS A 957 29.94 9.26 57.00
CA HIS A 957 30.64 8.06 57.45
C HIS A 957 30.63 6.94 56.39
N GLY A 958 29.96 7.15 55.26
CA GLY A 958 29.85 6.18 54.16
C GLY A 958 28.69 5.20 54.33
N ASN A 959 27.79 5.43 55.29
CA ASN A 959 26.60 4.61 55.47
C ASN A 959 25.47 5.10 54.57
N GLU A 960 24.69 4.18 54.02
CA GLU A 960 23.49 4.50 53.24
C GLU A 960 22.42 5.12 54.14
N LEU A 961 21.88 6.27 53.73
CA LEU A 961 20.75 6.91 54.41
C LEU A 961 19.45 6.12 54.15
N PRO A 962 18.42 6.28 55.01
CA PRO A 962 17.09 5.73 54.73
C PRO A 962 16.56 6.19 53.37
N TYR A 963 15.91 5.28 52.64
CA TYR A 963 15.30 5.59 51.36
C TYR A 963 14.14 6.59 51.52
N ILE A 964 14.14 7.61 50.67
CA ILE A 964 13.09 8.62 50.58
C ILE A 964 12.15 8.21 49.43
N PRO A 965 10.85 7.96 49.68
CA PRO A 965 9.91 7.55 48.65
C PRO A 965 9.66 8.67 47.63
N ILE A 966 9.40 8.29 46.38
CA ILE A 966 8.92 9.20 45.34
C ILE A 966 7.40 9.10 45.29
N GLU A 967 6.71 10.18 45.64
CA GLU A 967 5.26 10.26 45.66
C GLU A 967 4.69 10.85 44.36
N LYS A 968 3.35 10.79 44.23
CA LYS A 968 2.62 11.43 43.14
C LYS A 968 2.79 12.95 43.19
N GLY A 969 3.07 13.55 42.05
CA GLY A 969 3.22 14.99 41.86
C GLY A 969 4.66 15.40 41.63
N GLU A 970 4.96 16.65 41.96
CA GLU A 970 6.31 17.20 41.85
C GLU A 970 7.15 16.80 43.06
N SER A 971 8.37 16.32 42.81
CA SER A 971 9.37 16.02 43.82
C SER A 971 10.68 16.69 43.43
N SER A 972 11.18 17.57 44.29
CA SER A 972 12.50 18.18 44.18
C SER A 972 13.42 17.58 45.22
N PHE A 973 14.59 17.11 44.80
CA PHE A 973 15.55 16.55 45.74
C PHE A 973 16.99 16.90 45.41
N ILE A 974 17.75 17.12 46.48
CA ILE A 974 19.17 17.44 46.48
C ILE A 974 19.87 16.28 47.20
N VAL A 975 20.80 15.66 46.50
CA VAL A 975 21.68 14.60 47.04
C VAL A 975 23.09 15.15 47.21
N TYR A 976 23.82 14.62 48.18
CA TYR A 976 25.16 15.09 48.56
C TYR A 976 26.18 13.95 48.44
N TYR A 977 27.40 14.29 48.05
CA TYR A 977 28.55 13.40 48.21
C TYR A 977 28.91 13.25 49.70
N GLN A 978 29.65 12.19 50.04
CA GLN A 978 30.11 11.92 51.41
C GLN A 978 30.89 13.08 52.04
N ASN A 979 31.57 13.89 51.22
CA ASN A 979 32.31 15.07 51.69
C ASN A 979 31.43 16.30 51.99
N GLY A 980 30.10 16.19 51.82
CA GLY A 980 29.14 17.25 52.09
C GLY A 980 28.88 18.20 50.91
N ASN A 981 29.60 18.08 49.79
CA ASN A 981 29.31 18.84 48.58
C ASN A 981 28.04 18.30 47.91
N LYS A 982 27.31 19.18 47.21
CA LYS A 982 26.15 18.76 46.40
C LYS A 982 26.61 17.82 45.30
N ALA A 983 25.78 16.83 45.01
CA ALA A 983 26.00 15.84 43.96
C ALA A 983 25.04 16.05 42.79
N VAL A 984 23.74 16.09 43.05
CA VAL A 984 22.69 16.35 42.05
C VAL A 984 21.58 17.20 42.66
N GLU A 985 21.06 18.15 41.89
CA GLU A 985 19.81 18.86 42.13
C GLU A 985 18.86 18.52 40.97
N GLN A 986 17.68 17.97 41.26
CA GLN A 986 16.72 17.66 40.20
C GLN A 986 15.28 17.80 40.66
N THR A 987 14.42 18.16 39.71
CA THR A 987 12.97 18.14 39.87
C THR A 987 12.35 17.06 38.96
N ARG A 988 11.37 16.34 39.51
CA ARG A 988 10.63 15.28 38.81
C ARG A 988 9.14 15.46 39.00
N TYR A 989 8.36 15.12 37.98
CA TYR A 989 6.91 14.97 38.07
C TYR A 989 6.55 13.51 37.81
N ASN A 990 6.00 12.82 38.81
CA ASN A 990 5.63 11.40 38.71
C ASN A 990 6.78 10.53 38.16
N GLY A 991 7.95 10.65 38.80
CA GLY A 991 9.15 9.91 38.43
C GLY A 991 9.86 10.38 37.14
N LYS A 992 9.24 11.18 36.27
CA LYS A 992 9.88 11.74 35.07
C LYS A 992 10.57 13.06 35.37
N MET A 993 11.71 13.34 34.73
CA MET A 993 12.41 14.62 34.89
C MET A 993 11.53 15.78 34.40
N ASN A 994 11.40 16.82 35.20
CA ASN A 994 10.59 18.00 34.87
C ASN A 994 11.13 19.22 35.63
N GLY A 995 11.69 20.19 34.93
CA GLY A 995 12.38 21.34 35.49
C GLY A 995 13.91 21.19 35.47
N VAL A 996 14.56 21.91 36.38
CA VAL A 996 16.02 22.05 36.43
C VAL A 996 16.67 20.74 36.83
N TYR A 997 17.74 20.40 36.11
CA TYR A 997 18.67 19.33 36.45
C TYR A 997 20.08 19.90 36.52
N LYS A 998 20.74 19.75 37.68
CA LYS A 998 22.15 20.08 37.88
C LYS A 998 22.89 18.91 38.47
N GLU A 999 24.09 18.68 37.98
CA GLU A 999 25.01 17.67 38.44
C GLU A 999 26.34 18.33 38.77
N TYR A 1000 27.02 17.87 39.82
CA TYR A 1000 28.25 18.45 40.34
C TYR A 1000 29.36 17.41 40.43
N TYR A 1001 30.61 17.85 40.30
CA TYR A 1001 31.79 17.08 40.67
C TYR A 1001 31.90 16.97 42.21
N SER A 1002 32.62 15.95 42.69
CA SER A 1002 32.82 15.76 44.13
C SER A 1002 33.54 16.92 44.80
N ASP A 1003 34.33 17.72 44.08
CA ASP A 1003 34.96 18.95 44.57
C ASP A 1003 33.98 20.15 44.67
N GLY A 1004 32.72 19.97 44.28
CA GLY A 1004 31.64 20.97 44.35
C GLY A 1004 31.48 21.82 43.09
N LYS A 1005 32.32 21.65 42.06
CA LYS A 1005 32.15 22.35 40.78
C LYS A 1005 30.97 21.81 39.99
N LEU A 1006 30.32 22.65 39.20
CA LEU A 1006 29.21 22.24 38.34
C LEU A 1006 29.74 21.34 37.20
N MET A 1007 29.07 20.21 36.96
CA MET A 1007 29.39 19.24 35.91
C MET A 1007 28.40 19.32 34.75
N THR A 1008 27.09 19.32 35.03
CA THR A 1008 26.03 19.39 34.02
C THR A 1008 24.94 20.33 34.51
N ALA A 1009 24.38 21.13 33.60
CA ALA A 1009 23.16 21.90 33.81
C ALA A 1009 22.24 21.73 32.59
N SER A 1010 20.99 21.36 32.84
CA SER A 1010 19.97 21.16 31.82
C SER A 1010 18.59 21.47 32.40
N ASN A 1011 17.60 21.61 31.53
CA ASN A 1011 16.20 21.66 31.92
C ASN A 1011 15.41 20.60 31.13
N TYR A 1012 14.34 20.08 31.74
CA TYR A 1012 13.51 19.03 31.18
C TYR A 1012 12.03 19.39 31.23
N TYR A 1013 11.26 18.88 30.28
CA TYR A 1013 9.81 18.97 30.24
C TYR A 1013 9.22 17.56 30.12
N TYR A 1014 8.69 17.03 31.23
CA TYR A 1014 8.05 15.71 31.32
C TYR A 1014 8.85 14.53 30.73
N GLY A 1015 10.18 14.57 30.85
CA GLY A 1015 11.12 13.56 30.39
C GLY A 1015 11.95 13.97 29.17
N GLU A 1016 11.50 14.98 28.42
CA GLU A 1016 12.21 15.47 27.24
C GLU A 1016 13.11 16.66 27.61
N PRO A 1017 14.35 16.78 27.09
CA PRO A 1017 15.20 17.94 27.34
C PRO A 1017 14.60 19.20 26.69
N GLU A 1018 14.69 20.35 27.37
CA GLU A 1018 14.12 21.61 26.90
C GLU A 1018 14.94 22.80 27.42
N GLY A 1019 15.47 23.62 26.51
CA GLY A 1019 16.30 24.78 26.81
C GLY A 1019 17.81 24.51 26.75
N GLU A 1020 18.57 25.31 27.49
CA GLU A 1020 20.04 25.22 27.49
C GLU A 1020 20.54 23.93 28.14
N TYR A 1021 21.53 23.31 27.50
CA TYR A 1021 22.30 22.19 28.01
C TYR A 1021 23.77 22.59 28.05
N ILE A 1022 24.38 22.54 29.23
CA ILE A 1022 25.80 22.86 29.43
C ILE A 1022 26.45 21.74 30.24
N GLN A 1023 27.57 21.24 29.75
CA GLN A 1023 28.45 20.33 30.47
C GLN A 1023 29.83 20.98 30.65
N TYR A 1024 30.49 20.74 31.78
CA TYR A 1024 31.81 21.26 32.14
C TYR A 1024 32.83 20.12 32.32
N HIS A 1025 34.10 20.39 32.07
CA HIS A 1025 35.23 19.52 32.42
C HIS A 1025 35.51 19.58 33.94
N PRO A 1026 36.22 18.60 34.51
CA PRO A 1026 36.56 18.59 35.96
C PRO A 1026 37.35 19.82 36.43
N ASN A 1027 38.06 20.49 35.52
CA ASN A 1027 38.78 21.72 35.83
C ASN A 1027 37.87 22.96 35.91
N GLY A 1028 36.60 22.86 35.51
CA GLY A 1028 35.60 23.94 35.51
C GLY A 1028 35.42 24.66 34.17
N ASN A 1029 36.21 24.34 33.14
CA ASN A 1029 36.01 24.88 31.80
C ASN A 1029 34.79 24.22 31.12
N LYS A 1030 34.08 24.94 30.24
CA LYS A 1030 32.99 24.35 29.44
C LYS A 1030 33.53 23.14 28.65
N LYS A 1031 32.71 22.10 28.52
CA LYS A 1031 32.95 20.88 27.74
C LYS A 1031 31.97 20.79 26.58
N THR A 1032 30.68 21.01 26.84
CA THR A 1032 29.62 20.98 25.82
C THR A 1032 28.61 22.07 26.09
N GLU A 1033 28.08 22.67 25.04
CA GLU A 1033 27.02 23.68 25.10
C GLU A 1033 26.08 23.45 23.92
N ALA A 1034 24.79 23.31 24.21
CA ALA A 1034 23.75 23.05 23.22
C ALA A 1034 22.41 23.64 23.66
N THR A 1035 21.45 23.70 22.75
CA THR A 1035 20.06 24.04 23.05
C THR A 1035 19.16 22.91 22.57
N TYR A 1036 18.22 22.52 23.42
CA TYR A 1036 17.15 21.60 23.08
C TYR A 1036 15.85 22.38 22.93
N LYS A 1037 15.08 22.04 21.91
CA LYS A 1037 13.75 22.59 21.68
C LYS A 1037 12.83 21.47 21.23
N ASN A 1038 11.71 21.30 21.93
CA ASN A 1038 10.77 20.21 21.69
C ASN A 1038 11.40 18.82 21.85
N GLY A 1039 12.36 18.66 22.77
CA GLY A 1039 13.06 17.40 23.00
C GLY A 1039 14.23 17.13 22.06
N GLU A 1040 14.36 17.90 20.98
CA GLU A 1040 15.37 17.71 19.95
C GLU A 1040 16.49 18.75 20.03
N LEU A 1041 17.71 18.39 19.60
CA LEU A 1041 18.81 19.36 19.46
C LEU A 1041 18.44 20.42 18.40
N GLU A 1042 18.63 21.70 18.75
CA GLU A 1042 18.26 22.83 17.91
C GLU A 1042 19.34 23.91 17.95
N GLY A 1043 19.77 24.37 16.78
CA GLY A 1043 20.74 25.46 16.64
C GLY A 1043 22.18 25.00 16.80
N MET A 1044 23.01 25.82 17.46
CA MET A 1044 24.44 25.57 17.58
C MET A 1044 24.75 24.60 18.70
N TYR A 1045 25.56 23.59 18.38
CA TYR A 1045 26.19 22.67 19.31
C TYR A 1045 27.69 22.96 19.36
N TYR A 1046 28.23 23.12 20.56
CA TYR A 1046 29.66 23.37 20.77
C TYR A 1046 30.24 22.29 21.68
N GLU A 1047 31.45 21.84 21.35
CA GLU A 1047 32.30 21.02 22.19
C GLU A 1047 33.65 21.72 22.38
N TYR A 1048 34.21 21.66 23.58
CA TYR A 1048 35.43 22.37 23.97
C TYR A 1048 36.47 21.38 24.52
N HIS A 1049 37.75 21.65 24.26
CA HIS A 1049 38.88 20.97 24.87
C HIS A 1049 38.97 21.29 26.37
N SER A 1050 39.67 20.46 27.14
CA SER A 1050 39.83 20.69 28.58
C SER A 1050 40.51 22.01 28.91
N ASN A 1051 41.35 22.55 28.03
CA ASN A 1051 41.97 23.87 28.16
C ASN A 1051 41.00 25.06 27.91
N GLY A 1052 39.74 24.79 27.56
CA GLY A 1052 38.71 25.79 27.30
C GLY A 1052 38.64 26.30 25.85
N ILE A 1053 39.54 25.84 24.98
CA ILE A 1053 39.53 26.18 23.55
C ILE A 1053 38.46 25.35 22.85
N LEU A 1054 37.76 25.94 21.87
CA LEU A 1054 36.75 25.25 21.07
C LEU A 1054 37.35 24.01 20.38
N LYS A 1055 36.75 22.83 20.56
CA LYS A 1055 37.11 21.58 19.88
C LYS A 1055 36.28 21.41 18.61
N MET A 1056 35.00 21.74 18.68
CA MET A 1056 34.05 21.51 17.61
C MET A 1056 32.85 22.45 17.70
N SER A 1057 32.32 22.87 16.54
CA SER A 1057 31.01 23.51 16.44
C SER A 1057 30.20 22.87 15.33
N SER A 1058 28.93 22.58 15.58
CA SER A 1058 27.99 21.93 14.66
C SER A 1058 26.65 22.67 14.68
N THR A 1059 25.88 22.60 13.59
CA THR A 1059 24.51 23.11 13.54
C THR A 1059 23.51 21.96 13.44
N TYR A 1060 22.49 21.98 14.29
CA TYR A 1060 21.41 20.99 14.35
C TYR A 1060 20.06 21.64 14.09
N ARG A 1061 19.14 20.88 13.49
CA ARG A 1061 17.73 21.26 13.36
C ARG A 1061 16.88 20.00 13.52
N PHE A 1062 15.92 20.02 14.45
CA PHE A 1062 15.08 18.84 14.77
C PHE A 1062 15.90 17.58 15.06
N GLY A 1063 17.05 17.72 15.73
CA GLY A 1063 17.92 16.61 16.08
C GLY A 1063 18.88 16.17 14.97
N GLU A 1064 18.65 16.58 13.72
CA GLU A 1064 19.49 16.22 12.57
C GLU A 1064 20.62 17.24 12.37
N LEU A 1065 21.84 16.77 12.15
CA LEU A 1065 23.01 17.59 11.83
C LEU A 1065 22.83 18.20 10.43
N ASN A 1066 22.75 19.53 10.37
CA ASN A 1066 22.47 20.26 9.14
C ASN A 1066 23.23 21.59 9.10
N GLY A 1067 24.22 21.70 8.21
CA GLY A 1067 25.11 22.85 8.07
C GLY A 1067 26.59 22.51 8.27
N GLU A 1068 27.39 23.51 8.64
CA GLU A 1068 28.83 23.35 8.84
C GLU A 1068 29.14 22.72 10.21
N ARG A 1069 30.01 21.72 10.20
CA ARG A 1069 30.72 21.20 11.37
C ARG A 1069 32.19 21.59 11.28
N LYS A 1070 32.66 22.45 12.17
CA LYS A 1070 34.07 22.87 12.24
C LYS A 1070 34.77 22.14 13.37
N VAL A 1071 35.97 21.64 13.12
CA VAL A 1071 36.81 20.93 14.09
C VAL A 1071 38.13 21.68 14.25
N TYR A 1072 38.56 21.90 15.49
CA TYR A 1072 39.71 22.72 15.84
C TYR A 1072 40.73 21.95 16.69
N SER A 1073 42.00 22.33 16.57
CA SER A 1073 43.10 21.77 17.37
C SER A 1073 43.06 22.26 18.81
N GLU A 1074 43.81 21.62 19.71
CA GLU A 1074 43.96 22.09 21.09
C GLU A 1074 44.60 23.49 21.17
N LYS A 1075 45.20 24.01 20.09
CA LYS A 1075 45.73 25.38 19.98
C LYS A 1075 44.72 26.38 19.40
N GLY A 1076 43.54 25.93 18.98
CA GLY A 1076 42.48 26.76 18.40
C GLY A 1076 42.58 26.96 16.89
N GLU A 1077 43.47 26.23 16.21
CA GLU A 1077 43.60 26.26 14.75
C GLU A 1077 42.49 25.42 14.12
N LEU A 1078 41.81 25.94 13.10
CA LEU A 1078 40.81 25.18 12.34
C LEU A 1078 41.50 24.00 11.64
N ILE A 1079 41.11 22.77 11.98
CA ILE A 1079 41.64 21.55 11.37
C ILE A 1079 40.87 21.24 10.10
N LYS A 1080 39.53 21.19 10.19
CA LYS A 1080 38.62 20.77 9.11
C LYS A 1080 37.25 21.41 9.25
N THR A 1081 36.60 21.63 8.11
CA THR A 1081 35.17 21.94 8.03
C THR A 1081 34.47 20.81 7.27
N TYR A 1082 33.37 20.31 7.82
CA TYR A 1082 32.50 19.31 7.18
C TYR A 1082 31.16 19.97 6.88
N ILE A 1083 30.57 19.72 5.72
CA ILE A 1083 29.22 20.20 5.41
C ILE A 1083 28.27 19.02 5.51
N TYR A 1084 27.21 19.16 6.30
CA TYR A 1084 26.19 18.15 6.52
C TYR A 1084 24.81 18.59 6.03
N TYR A 1085 24.03 17.62 5.58
CA TYR A 1085 22.66 17.75 5.14
C TYR A 1085 21.87 16.55 5.65
N ASN A 1086 20.96 16.74 6.61
CA ASN A 1086 20.19 15.63 7.22
C ASN A 1086 21.08 14.48 7.71
N ASP A 1087 22.07 14.79 8.56
CA ASP A 1087 23.11 13.86 9.03
C ASP A 1087 24.05 13.30 7.92
N GLN A 1088 23.79 13.61 6.65
CA GLN A 1088 24.64 13.19 5.55
C GLN A 1088 25.75 14.20 5.28
N MET A 1089 26.99 13.76 5.45
CA MET A 1089 28.16 14.55 5.07
C MET A 1089 28.25 14.70 3.54
N LEU A 1090 28.25 15.95 3.06
CA LEU A 1090 28.37 16.34 1.65
C LEU A 1090 29.83 16.60 1.25
N GLU A 1091 30.55 17.39 2.04
CA GLU A 1091 31.90 17.87 1.70
C GLU A 1091 32.82 17.94 2.92
N VAL A 1092 34.12 17.91 2.66
CA VAL A 1092 35.18 18.16 3.66
C VAL A 1092 36.15 19.20 3.09
N ASN A 1093 36.24 20.35 3.76
CA ASN A 1093 37.07 21.51 3.40
C ASN A 1093 38.19 21.74 4.41
#